data_AF-A0A2D9TA51-F1
#
_entry.id   AF-A0A2D9TA51-F1
#
_cell.length_a   1.000
_cell.length_b   1.000
_cell.length_c   1.000
_cell.angle_alpha   90.00
_cell.angle_beta   90.00
_cell.angle_gamma   90.00
#
_symmetry.space_group_name_H-M   'P 1'
#
loop_
_entity.id
_entity.type
_entity.pdbx_description
1 polymer ?
#
loop_
_entity_poly.entity_id
_entity_poly.type
_entity_poly.pdbx_seq_one_letter_code
_entity_poly.pdbx_strand_id
1 'polypeptide(L)'
;MVSGSALGYAPRTLSGQVLGIDLGTTNSVVAVANEGEVRVLETPRGDALIPSVVSFHPNGGVIVGRPARERRLIDAQNTIYSVKRLIGRPFGSPEVTRARERFPFTIEPGPSGGALVSARQITYTLAEISAFVLREVRSVAEQALGEPCTRAVVTVPANFDELQRSATKAAGRVAGLEVLRILNEPTAAALAYGYGRGSNERVAVFDLGGGTFDVTVLHLAGDVIEVVATAGDTYLGGDDIDALVADQMAEAFLAHHRYDPRADRQALERLRAAAEWAKCQLSEKDEVQLRVEELAYGAGGRSLDLAFALKRATLEEMARPLLKRAFEVCNDAMRVAGMLPGQLDNVILVGGSTRMPLVQRMVAEYFGRRPLTGIDPDLVVAQGAAIQGFALRTARGRRRSPSSRPSRPPRLPSRPPPVSPSPIFDEPTRPSVLPSYYAKESPPPAPLPPIPPAPIVPVGVPPTPPAPPRVAPAAPPVVPPPSDTWSDGPTAAGSGPWAPPSPHAAPSPPRSVPPPLPPPSLPGPPAAPPPRVPPPSAAPPPGPAWQPERAAERPPPKRTAPDQPPPLLVDVTPFSLGVETVDGYCEHIIKRNAPVPTEQSRIFAPARDGQSEVAIRIAQGESRRLEQNRLLGEVALQIEPGAARTSDIEVTFVLDADGTLGVRARDRGTGREQMTRIQLIGGIAEDDLQRMQARLEQMTERG
;
A
#
# COMPACT_ATOMS: atom_id res chain seq x y z
N MET A 1 22.07 62.89 12.14
CA MET A 1 21.24 61.91 12.87
C MET A 1 20.15 61.41 11.93
N VAL A 2 20.23 60.17 11.45
CA VAL A 2 19.13 59.18 11.38
C VAL A 2 19.83 57.82 11.25
N SER A 3 19.57 56.95 12.21
CA SER A 3 20.14 55.61 12.37
C SER A 3 19.43 54.59 11.48
N GLY A 4 20.19 53.86 10.65
CA GLY A 4 19.71 52.69 9.92
C GLY A 4 19.74 51.44 10.81
N SER A 5 18.59 50.80 11.00
CA SER A 5 18.47 49.50 11.65
C SER A 5 18.49 48.38 10.60
N ALA A 6 19.57 47.60 10.60
CA ALA A 6 19.67 46.36 9.85
C ALA A 6 18.74 45.29 10.50
N LEU A 7 17.75 44.81 9.75
CA LEU A 7 16.95 43.65 10.11
C LEU A 7 17.82 42.39 10.02
N GLY A 8 18.27 41.91 11.18
CA GLY A 8 18.91 40.61 11.33
C GLY A 8 17.88 39.48 11.17
N TYR A 9 18.09 38.61 10.19
CA TYR A 9 17.34 37.36 10.03
C TYR A 9 17.89 36.31 11.00
N ALA A 10 17.23 36.11 12.14
CA ALA A 10 17.51 35.00 13.05
C ALA A 10 16.74 33.75 12.61
N PRO A 11 17.35 32.55 12.56
CA PRO A 11 16.62 31.31 12.30
C PRO A 11 15.73 30.98 13.50
N ARG A 12 14.41 30.99 13.30
CA ARG A 12 13.41 30.65 14.34
C ARG A 12 13.53 29.15 14.70
N THR A 13 13.70 28.83 15.98
CA THR A 13 13.28 27.53 16.52
C THR A 13 11.82 27.30 16.12
N LEU A 14 11.50 26.13 15.57
CA LEU A 14 10.11 25.79 15.23
C LEU A 14 9.29 25.75 16.53
N SER A 15 8.48 26.78 16.78
CA SER A 15 7.54 26.84 17.89
C SER A 15 6.31 25.97 17.59
N GLY A 16 5.84 25.18 18.57
CA GLY A 16 4.69 24.28 18.44
C GLY A 16 5.08 22.80 18.27
N GLN A 17 4.18 21.90 18.67
CA GLN A 17 4.35 20.46 18.51
C GLN A 17 4.37 20.04 17.03
N VAL A 18 5.15 19.00 16.72
CA VAL A 18 5.11 18.33 15.41
C VAL A 18 4.42 17.00 15.62
N LEU A 19 3.26 16.82 15.00
CA LEU A 19 2.50 15.58 15.09
C LEU A 19 3.21 14.47 14.30
N GLY A 20 3.30 13.27 14.87
CA GLY A 20 3.56 12.05 14.13
C GLY A 20 2.25 11.37 13.80
N ILE A 21 1.88 11.33 12.52
CA ILE A 21 0.59 10.79 12.07
C ILE A 21 0.84 9.53 11.25
N ASP A 22 0.32 8.41 11.74
CA ASP A 22 0.06 7.24 10.93
C ASP A 22 -1.28 7.39 10.22
N LEU A 23 -1.26 7.62 8.91
CA LEU A 23 -2.47 7.70 8.09
C LEU A 23 -2.75 6.32 7.48
N GLY A 24 -3.30 5.38 8.24
CA GLY A 24 -3.52 4.01 7.76
C GLY A 24 -4.76 3.82 6.89
N THR A 25 -4.81 2.69 6.17
CA THR A 25 -5.95 2.32 5.30
C THR A 25 -7.25 2.17 6.07
N THR A 26 -7.20 1.55 7.24
CA THR A 26 -8.37 1.23 8.08
C THR A 26 -8.47 2.15 9.29
N ASN A 27 -7.35 2.40 9.97
CA ASN A 27 -7.26 3.27 11.13
C ASN A 27 -6.08 4.22 10.96
N SER A 28 -6.20 5.40 11.56
CA SER A 28 -5.14 6.38 11.70
C SER A 28 -4.81 6.58 13.18
N VAL A 29 -3.57 6.94 13.47
CA VAL A 29 -3.06 7.16 14.84
C VAL A 29 -2.22 8.43 14.86
N VAL A 30 -2.30 9.19 15.95
CA VAL A 30 -1.46 10.36 16.16
C VAL A 30 -0.67 10.25 17.45
N ALA A 31 0.59 10.64 17.39
CA ALA A 31 1.47 10.71 18.53
C ALA A 31 2.29 12.01 18.50
N VAL A 32 2.83 12.36 19.66
CA VAL A 32 3.82 13.43 19.84
C VAL A 32 5.01 12.91 20.62
N ALA A 33 6.16 13.53 20.43
CA ALA A 33 7.36 13.19 21.17
C ALA A 33 7.99 14.44 21.77
N ASN A 34 8.37 14.36 23.05
CA ASN A 34 9.06 15.41 23.80
C ASN A 34 10.12 14.78 24.71
N GLU A 35 11.35 15.29 24.69
CA GLU A 35 12.42 15.00 25.68
C GLU A 35 12.56 13.51 26.08
N GLY A 36 12.51 12.61 25.08
CA GLY A 36 12.68 11.17 25.26
C GLY A 36 11.38 10.39 25.55
N GLU A 37 10.25 11.07 25.74
CA GLU A 37 8.93 10.47 25.86
C GLU A 37 8.17 10.55 24.54
N VAL A 38 7.48 9.46 24.19
CA VAL A 38 6.56 9.42 23.05
C VAL A 38 5.19 9.10 23.60
N ARG A 39 4.22 9.95 23.29
CA ARG A 39 2.84 9.84 23.76
C ARG A 39 1.91 9.72 22.56
N VAL A 40 1.18 8.61 22.49
CA VAL A 40 0.04 8.46 21.58
C VAL A 40 -1.11 9.31 22.13
N LEU A 41 -1.79 10.06 21.26
CA LEU A 41 -2.92 10.89 21.66
C LEU A 41 -4.21 10.14 21.37
N GLU A 42 -5.11 10.14 22.35
CA GLU A 42 -6.38 9.41 22.29
C GLU A 42 -7.53 10.38 22.02
N THR A 43 -8.60 9.86 21.42
CA THR A 43 -9.87 10.57 21.33
C THR A 43 -10.45 10.87 22.73
N PRO A 44 -11.44 11.77 22.88
CA PRO A 44 -12.11 12.00 24.15
C PRO A 44 -12.76 10.75 24.79
N ARG A 45 -12.92 9.66 24.01
CA ARG A 45 -13.43 8.38 24.50
C ARG A 45 -12.34 7.40 24.96
N GLY A 46 -11.06 7.80 24.90
CA GLY A 46 -9.92 6.95 25.24
C GLY A 46 -9.47 6.01 24.10
N ASP A 47 -9.99 6.18 22.88
CA ASP A 47 -9.56 5.37 21.74
C ASP A 47 -8.28 5.97 21.12
N ALA A 48 -7.23 5.16 20.98
CA ALA A 48 -6.02 5.54 20.23
C ALA A 48 -6.20 5.40 18.70
N LEU A 49 -7.04 4.45 18.26
CA LEU A 49 -7.29 4.19 16.84
C LEU A 49 -8.46 5.02 16.34
N ILE A 50 -8.21 5.84 15.33
CA ILE A 50 -9.23 6.68 14.67
C ILE A 50 -9.57 6.03 13.33
N PRO A 51 -10.77 5.47 13.11
CA PRO A 51 -11.12 4.83 11.85
C PRO A 51 -10.99 5.79 10.65
N SER A 52 -10.31 5.35 9.59
CA SER A 52 -10.11 6.11 8.34
C SER A 52 -11.37 6.03 7.46
N VAL A 53 -12.49 6.51 7.99
CA VAL A 53 -13.83 6.44 7.39
C VAL A 53 -14.47 7.83 7.39
N VAL A 54 -15.08 8.20 6.27
CA VAL A 54 -15.77 9.49 6.08
C VAL A 54 -17.19 9.24 5.58
N SER A 55 -18.20 9.74 6.28
CA SER A 55 -19.61 9.61 5.92
C SER A 55 -20.22 10.98 5.66
N PHE A 56 -20.90 11.11 4.52
CA PHE A 56 -21.54 12.36 4.10
C PHE A 56 -23.04 12.33 4.45
N HIS A 57 -23.42 13.10 5.46
CA HIS A 57 -24.75 13.10 6.02
C HIS A 57 -25.75 13.85 5.12
N PRO A 58 -27.04 13.43 5.05
CA PRO A 58 -28.07 14.12 4.25
C PRO A 58 -28.26 15.61 4.56
N ASN A 59 -27.95 16.07 5.77
CA ASN A 59 -28.04 17.47 6.17
C ASN A 59 -26.87 18.35 5.65
N GLY A 60 -25.92 17.76 4.92
CA GLY A 60 -24.72 18.44 4.41
C GLY A 60 -23.50 18.35 5.33
N GLY A 61 -23.62 17.78 6.53
CA GLY A 61 -22.50 17.57 7.45
C GLY A 61 -21.60 16.40 7.02
N VAL A 62 -20.32 16.47 7.42
CA VAL A 62 -19.34 15.40 7.20
C VAL A 62 -18.96 14.79 8.54
N ILE A 63 -19.12 13.47 8.65
CA ILE A 63 -18.83 12.69 9.85
C ILE A 63 -17.57 11.88 9.57
N VAL A 64 -16.62 11.84 10.50
CA VAL A 64 -15.35 11.12 10.34
C VAL A 64 -15.11 10.19 11.53
N GLY A 65 -14.32 9.14 11.36
CA GLY A 65 -13.91 8.27 12.47
C GLY A 65 -14.93 7.18 12.83
N ARG A 66 -15.03 6.86 14.11
CA ARG A 66 -15.94 5.82 14.63
C ARG A 66 -17.42 6.07 14.28
N PRO A 67 -17.97 7.29 14.43
CA PRO A 67 -19.36 7.55 14.04
C PRO A 67 -19.60 7.35 12.53
N ALA A 68 -18.61 7.65 11.69
CA ALA A 68 -18.69 7.39 10.25
C ALA A 68 -18.66 5.88 9.95
N ARG A 69 -17.82 5.12 10.66
CA ARG A 69 -17.76 3.66 10.55
C ARG A 69 -19.08 2.98 10.88
N GLU A 70 -19.77 3.42 11.94
CA GLU A 70 -21.09 2.90 12.32
C GLU A 70 -22.14 3.14 11.23
N ARG A 71 -22.03 4.26 10.51
CA ARG A 71 -22.93 4.60 9.40
C ARG A 71 -22.75 3.73 8.16
N ARG A 72 -21.69 2.91 8.04
CA ARG A 72 -21.55 1.93 6.95
C ARG A 72 -22.77 1.00 6.87
N LEU A 73 -23.39 0.70 8.00
CA LEU A 73 -24.56 -0.19 8.10
C LEU A 73 -25.90 0.46 7.70
N ILE A 74 -25.91 1.79 7.55
CA ILE A 74 -27.09 2.62 7.32
C ILE A 74 -27.05 3.28 5.94
N ASP A 75 -25.86 3.72 5.52
CA ASP A 75 -25.67 4.61 4.38
C ASP A 75 -24.33 4.28 3.68
N ALA A 76 -24.23 3.04 3.22
CA ALA A 76 -23.01 2.48 2.63
C ALA A 76 -22.51 3.29 1.41
N GLN A 77 -23.43 3.77 0.57
CA GLN A 77 -23.09 4.49 -0.66
C GLN A 77 -22.44 5.86 -0.40
N ASN A 78 -22.74 6.50 0.73
CA ASN A 78 -22.20 7.82 1.09
C ASN A 78 -21.18 7.73 2.24
N THR A 79 -20.68 6.52 2.52
CA THR A 79 -19.67 6.27 3.55
C THR A 79 -18.43 5.67 2.92
N ILE A 80 -17.38 6.47 2.84
CA ILE A 80 -16.15 6.20 2.10
C ILE A 80 -15.05 5.71 3.06
N TYR A 81 -14.36 4.64 2.68
CA TYR A 81 -13.30 4.00 3.47
C TYR A 81 -12.27 3.30 2.56
N SER A 82 -11.15 2.85 3.14
CA SER A 82 -10.05 2.15 2.42
C SER A 82 -9.47 2.91 1.21
N VAL A 83 -9.65 4.24 1.14
CA VAL A 83 -9.22 5.07 -0.01
C VAL A 83 -7.70 5.11 -0.20
N LYS A 84 -6.92 4.82 0.84
CA LYS A 84 -5.46 4.74 0.76
C LYS A 84 -4.98 3.70 -0.26
N ARG A 85 -5.79 2.66 -0.52
CA ARG A 85 -5.50 1.68 -1.59
C ARG A 85 -5.58 2.27 -2.99
N LEU A 86 -6.31 3.38 -3.15
CA LEU A 86 -6.68 3.96 -4.44
C LEU A 86 -6.02 5.32 -4.69
N ILE A 87 -5.56 6.00 -3.64
CA ILE A 87 -4.92 7.31 -3.74
C ILE A 87 -3.75 7.26 -4.73
N GLY A 88 -3.63 8.28 -5.59
CA GLY A 88 -2.57 8.38 -6.61
C GLY A 88 -2.69 7.42 -7.81
N ARG A 89 -3.68 6.52 -7.84
CA ARG A 89 -3.83 5.55 -8.94
C ARG A 89 -4.63 6.09 -10.13
N PRO A 90 -4.31 5.64 -11.36
CA PRO A 90 -5.17 5.84 -12.52
C PRO A 90 -6.53 5.18 -12.33
N PHE A 91 -7.57 5.82 -12.87
CA PHE A 91 -8.91 5.23 -12.89
C PHE A 91 -8.97 3.88 -13.61
N GLY A 92 -8.19 3.71 -14.68
CA GLY A 92 -8.11 2.47 -15.46
C GLY A 92 -7.22 1.37 -14.86
N SER A 93 -6.63 1.58 -13.68
CA SER A 93 -5.73 0.59 -13.07
C SER A 93 -6.50 -0.66 -12.61
N PRO A 94 -5.88 -1.86 -12.63
CA PRO A 94 -6.51 -3.09 -12.13
C PRO A 94 -7.02 -2.97 -10.70
N GLU A 95 -6.32 -2.21 -9.83
CA GLU A 95 -6.71 -1.99 -8.45
C GLU A 95 -8.01 -1.18 -8.35
N VAL A 96 -8.15 -0.13 -9.15
CA VAL A 96 -9.38 0.68 -9.18
C VAL A 96 -10.54 -0.10 -9.79
N THR A 97 -10.30 -0.92 -10.81
CA THR A 97 -11.31 -1.82 -11.37
C THR A 97 -11.85 -2.77 -10.31
N ARG A 98 -10.96 -3.47 -9.58
CA ARG A 98 -11.36 -4.34 -8.46
C ARG A 98 -12.09 -3.57 -7.36
N ALA A 99 -11.66 -2.34 -7.07
CA ALA A 99 -12.30 -1.50 -6.07
C ALA A 99 -13.74 -1.10 -6.44
N ARG A 100 -14.04 -0.90 -7.74
CA ARG A 100 -15.38 -0.57 -8.23
C ARG A 100 -16.38 -1.72 -8.10
N GLU A 101 -15.90 -2.95 -8.27
CA GLU A 101 -16.70 -4.16 -8.06
C GLU A 101 -16.91 -4.42 -6.56
N ARG A 102 -15.92 -4.00 -5.76
CA ARG A 102 -15.91 -4.20 -4.33
C ARG A 102 -16.76 -3.18 -3.60
N PHE A 103 -16.40 -1.90 -3.60
CA PHE A 103 -16.97 -0.94 -2.65
C PHE A 103 -18.41 -0.51 -2.98
N PRO A 104 -19.22 -0.17 -1.95
CA PRO A 104 -20.62 0.22 -2.15
C PRO A 104 -20.77 1.65 -2.69
N PHE A 105 -19.75 2.49 -2.53
CA PHE A 105 -19.73 3.86 -3.04
C PHE A 105 -19.24 3.93 -4.49
N THR A 106 -19.68 4.97 -5.20
CA THR A 106 -19.34 5.12 -6.62
C THR A 106 -17.91 5.67 -6.77
N ILE A 107 -17.12 5.03 -7.64
CA ILE A 107 -15.79 5.50 -8.06
C ILE A 107 -15.86 5.89 -9.54
N GLU A 108 -15.41 7.09 -9.87
CA GLU A 108 -15.58 7.73 -11.19
C GLU A 108 -14.23 8.28 -11.72
N PRO A 109 -14.07 8.43 -13.05
CA PRO A 109 -12.85 9.02 -13.60
C PRO A 109 -12.77 10.51 -13.30
N GLY A 110 -11.62 10.96 -12.83
CA GLY A 110 -11.31 12.38 -12.64
C GLY A 110 -10.73 13.03 -13.90
N PRO A 111 -10.72 14.38 -13.95
CA PRO A 111 -10.25 15.13 -15.11
C PRO A 111 -8.76 14.86 -15.43
N SER A 112 -7.96 14.56 -14.41
CA SER A 112 -6.53 14.23 -14.55
C SER A 112 -6.26 12.73 -14.77
N GLY A 113 -7.29 11.92 -15.06
CA GLY A 113 -7.18 10.47 -15.27
C GLY A 113 -7.06 9.62 -13.99
N GLY A 114 -7.04 10.25 -12.82
CA GLY A 114 -7.10 9.59 -11.51
C GLY A 114 -8.53 9.16 -11.12
N ALA A 115 -8.67 8.42 -10.01
CA ALA A 115 -9.98 8.04 -9.47
C ALA A 115 -10.56 9.12 -8.54
N LEU A 116 -11.87 9.38 -8.67
CA LEU A 116 -12.69 10.17 -7.75
C LEU A 116 -13.72 9.27 -7.06
N VAL A 117 -14.25 9.71 -5.93
CA VAL A 117 -15.41 9.08 -5.29
C VAL A 117 -16.58 10.04 -5.24
N SER A 118 -17.79 9.51 -5.33
CA SER A 118 -19.01 10.30 -5.28
C SER A 118 -19.83 9.99 -4.05
N ALA A 119 -20.19 11.03 -3.32
CA ALA A 119 -21.08 10.98 -2.17
C ALA A 119 -22.02 12.18 -2.20
N ARG A 120 -23.31 11.93 -2.00
CA ARG A 120 -24.36 12.96 -2.06
C ARG A 120 -24.33 13.77 -3.37
N GLN A 121 -24.07 13.08 -4.48
CA GLN A 121 -23.94 13.67 -5.82
C GLN A 121 -22.80 14.70 -5.97
N ILE A 122 -21.88 14.75 -5.00
CA ILE A 122 -20.66 15.56 -5.05
C ILE A 122 -19.49 14.60 -5.24
N THR A 123 -18.60 14.96 -6.17
CA THR A 123 -17.36 14.24 -6.43
C THR A 123 -16.23 14.79 -5.55
N TYR A 124 -15.43 13.88 -5.01
CA TYR A 124 -14.27 14.18 -4.18
C TYR A 124 -13.06 13.43 -4.73
N THR A 125 -11.90 14.10 -4.70
CA THR A 125 -10.63 13.41 -4.85
C THR A 125 -10.33 12.55 -3.64
N LEU A 126 -9.52 11.51 -3.83
CA LEU A 126 -9.10 10.65 -2.72
C LEU A 126 -8.18 11.38 -1.72
N ALA A 127 -7.49 12.43 -2.17
CA ALA A 127 -6.74 13.33 -1.30
C ALA A 127 -7.68 14.15 -0.40
N GLU A 128 -8.82 14.63 -0.90
CA GLU A 128 -9.84 15.28 -0.07
C GLU A 128 -10.41 14.33 0.99
N ILE A 129 -10.74 13.10 0.62
CA ILE A 129 -11.21 12.09 1.59
C ILE A 129 -10.18 11.87 2.70
N SER A 130 -8.90 11.75 2.31
CA SER A 130 -7.80 11.61 3.27
C SER A 130 -7.60 12.88 4.10
N ALA A 131 -7.87 14.07 3.55
CA ALA A 131 -7.79 15.33 4.27
C ALA A 131 -8.88 15.46 5.36
N PHE A 132 -10.09 14.94 5.13
CA PHE A 132 -11.12 14.85 6.18
C PHE A 132 -10.63 14.01 7.37
N VAL A 133 -9.96 12.88 7.10
CA VAL A 133 -9.36 12.02 8.14
C VAL A 133 -8.23 12.76 8.87
N LEU A 134 -7.30 13.37 8.13
CA LEU A 134 -6.19 14.13 8.73
C LEU A 134 -6.66 15.33 9.56
N ARG A 135 -7.77 15.98 9.17
CA ARG A 135 -8.39 17.05 9.94
C ARG A 135 -8.99 16.53 11.24
N GLU A 136 -9.65 15.38 11.23
CA GLU A 136 -10.14 14.72 12.45
C GLU A 136 -8.98 14.35 13.38
N VAL A 137 -7.93 13.75 12.83
CA VAL A 137 -6.70 13.42 13.57
C VAL A 137 -6.06 14.67 14.18
N ARG A 138 -5.99 15.77 13.43
CA ARG A 138 -5.53 17.07 13.94
C ARG A 138 -6.42 17.57 15.07
N SER A 139 -7.74 17.51 14.92
CA SER A 139 -8.69 17.95 15.96
C SER A 139 -8.52 17.15 17.25
N VAL A 140 -8.35 15.83 17.17
CA VAL A 140 -8.04 14.97 18.33
C VAL A 140 -6.75 15.43 19.01
N ALA A 141 -5.70 15.72 18.23
CA ALA A 141 -4.45 16.21 18.77
C ALA A 141 -4.60 17.59 19.45
N GLU A 142 -5.31 18.53 18.83
CA GLU A 142 -5.57 19.88 19.36
C GLU A 142 -6.36 19.80 20.68
N GLN A 143 -7.36 18.94 20.76
CA GLN A 143 -8.12 18.69 21.99
C GLN A 143 -7.25 18.08 23.10
N ALA A 144 -6.40 17.10 22.76
CA ALA A 144 -5.53 16.42 23.72
C ALA A 144 -4.35 17.29 24.20
N LEU A 145 -3.93 18.27 23.41
CA LEU A 145 -2.79 19.15 23.72
C LEU A 145 -3.23 20.53 24.24
N GLY A 146 -4.45 20.98 23.93
CA GLY A 146 -4.95 22.30 24.29
C GLY A 146 -4.33 23.45 23.48
N GLU A 147 -3.70 23.16 22.34
CA GLU A 147 -3.07 24.16 21.46
C GLU A 147 -3.25 23.83 19.96
N PRO A 148 -3.22 24.83 19.06
CA PRO A 148 -3.31 24.61 17.62
C PRO A 148 -2.15 23.77 17.07
N CYS A 149 -2.46 22.80 16.22
CA CYS A 149 -1.47 21.87 15.66
C CYS A 149 -1.34 22.06 14.15
N THR A 150 -0.27 22.72 13.71
CA THR A 150 -0.12 23.13 12.30
C THR A 150 0.93 22.35 11.53
N ARG A 151 1.66 21.43 12.16
CA ARG A 151 2.80 20.71 11.53
C ARG A 151 2.74 19.22 11.80
N ALA A 152 3.10 18.43 10.80
CA ALA A 152 3.11 16.97 10.92
C ALA A 152 4.23 16.29 10.12
N VAL A 153 4.64 15.14 10.62
CA VAL A 153 5.24 14.06 9.83
C VAL A 153 4.12 13.07 9.55
N VAL A 154 3.89 12.74 8.28
CA VAL A 154 2.81 11.83 7.85
C VAL A 154 3.44 10.59 7.23
N THR A 155 2.94 9.40 7.59
CA THR A 155 3.48 8.14 7.08
C THR A 155 2.82 7.68 5.78
N VAL A 156 3.59 6.90 5.00
CA VAL A 156 3.12 6.22 3.79
C VAL A 156 3.75 4.82 3.70
N PRO A 157 3.12 3.87 2.97
CA PRO A 157 3.72 2.57 2.69
C PRO A 157 5.06 2.74 1.97
N ALA A 158 6.04 1.88 2.26
CA ALA A 158 7.35 1.99 1.63
C ALA A 158 7.27 1.84 0.11
N ASN A 159 6.36 1.00 -0.39
CA ASN A 159 6.16 0.77 -1.82
C ASN A 159 5.25 1.80 -2.53
N PHE A 160 4.96 2.95 -1.90
CA PHE A 160 4.24 4.04 -2.57
C PHE A 160 5.09 4.71 -3.66
N ASP A 161 4.47 4.91 -4.83
CA ASP A 161 5.03 5.68 -5.93
C ASP A 161 4.98 7.20 -5.69
N GLU A 162 5.54 7.97 -6.62
CA GLU A 162 5.63 9.41 -6.49
C GLU A 162 4.27 10.13 -6.44
N LEU A 163 3.29 9.66 -7.22
CA LEU A 163 1.95 10.24 -7.24
C LEU A 163 1.21 9.98 -5.93
N GLN A 164 1.38 8.80 -5.35
CA GLN A 164 0.77 8.44 -4.07
C GLN A 164 1.36 9.26 -2.91
N ARG A 165 2.69 9.47 -2.90
CA ARG A 165 3.39 10.33 -1.93
C ARG A 165 2.93 11.78 -2.04
N SER A 166 2.92 12.31 -3.26
CA SER A 166 2.49 13.67 -3.56
C SER A 166 1.02 13.90 -3.16
N ALA A 167 0.12 12.97 -3.49
CA ALA A 167 -1.29 13.04 -3.11
C ALA A 167 -1.50 12.99 -1.59
N THR A 168 -0.70 12.21 -0.87
CA THR A 168 -0.76 12.17 0.61
C THR A 168 -0.27 13.49 1.22
N LYS A 169 0.81 14.07 0.69
CA LYS A 169 1.31 15.39 1.10
C LYS A 169 0.27 16.48 0.84
N ALA A 170 -0.39 16.44 -0.31
CA ALA A 170 -1.50 17.31 -0.66
C ALA A 170 -2.67 17.17 0.32
N ALA A 171 -3.05 15.95 0.71
CA ALA A 171 -4.10 15.73 1.71
C ALA A 171 -3.78 16.41 3.05
N GLY A 172 -2.52 16.33 3.51
CA GLY A 172 -2.06 17.04 4.71
C GLY A 172 -2.20 18.56 4.58
N ARG A 173 -1.80 19.12 3.43
CA ARG A 173 -1.96 20.55 3.16
C ARG A 173 -3.43 20.97 3.14
N VAL A 174 -4.30 20.17 2.51
CA VAL A 174 -5.75 20.42 2.49
C VAL A 174 -6.34 20.37 3.90
N ALA A 175 -5.84 19.49 4.78
CA ALA A 175 -6.20 19.41 6.18
C ALA A 175 -5.60 20.54 7.07
N GLY A 176 -4.91 21.52 6.48
CA GLY A 176 -4.28 22.63 7.21
C GLY A 176 -3.01 22.25 7.96
N LEU A 177 -2.32 21.19 7.54
CA LEU A 177 -1.02 20.78 8.09
C LEU A 177 0.12 21.14 7.14
N GLU A 178 1.15 21.78 7.66
CA GLU A 178 2.48 21.84 7.04
C GLU A 178 3.14 20.46 7.22
N VAL A 179 3.13 19.66 6.15
CA VAL A 179 3.79 18.34 6.13
C VAL A 179 5.29 18.52 6.01
N LEU A 180 6.00 18.39 7.13
CA LEU A 180 7.45 18.59 7.22
C LEU A 180 8.25 17.46 6.60
N ARG A 181 7.69 16.24 6.60
CA ARG A 181 8.33 15.02 6.10
C ARG A 181 7.26 13.99 5.77
N ILE A 182 7.41 13.33 4.64
CA ILE A 182 6.77 12.04 4.36
C ILE A 182 7.74 10.95 4.82
N LEU A 183 7.27 10.05 5.68
CA LEU A 183 8.10 8.99 6.27
C LEU A 183 7.54 7.62 5.89
N ASN A 184 8.40 6.69 5.48
CA ASN A 184 7.97 5.33 5.22
C ASN A 184 7.54 4.65 6.53
N GLU A 185 6.39 3.99 6.54
CA GLU A 185 5.82 3.24 7.68
C GLU A 185 6.83 2.28 8.33
N PRO A 186 7.54 1.42 7.58
CA PRO A 186 8.52 0.52 8.19
C PRO A 186 9.74 1.26 8.75
N THR A 187 10.16 2.36 8.13
CA THR A 187 11.22 3.23 8.67
C THR A 187 10.78 3.88 9.99
N ALA A 188 9.52 4.31 10.08
CA ALA A 188 8.94 4.82 11.32
C ALA A 188 8.90 3.74 12.41
N ALA A 189 8.43 2.53 12.08
CA ALA A 189 8.38 1.43 13.03
C ALA A 189 9.78 1.04 13.55
N ALA A 190 10.77 0.98 12.65
CA ALA A 190 12.17 0.75 12.99
C ALA A 190 12.74 1.87 13.88
N LEU A 191 12.35 3.13 13.65
CA LEU A 191 12.75 4.26 14.49
C LEU A 191 12.16 4.16 15.90
N ALA A 192 10.88 3.79 16.04
CA ALA A 192 10.26 3.57 17.35
C ALA A 192 10.90 2.41 18.13
N TYR A 193 11.35 1.39 17.40
CA TYR A 193 12.05 0.23 17.96
C TYR A 193 13.49 0.53 18.36
N GLY A 194 14.31 1.01 17.41
CA GLY A 194 15.77 1.01 17.51
C GLY A 194 16.39 2.29 18.06
N TYR A 195 15.69 3.44 17.94
CA TYR A 195 16.28 4.73 18.32
C TYR A 195 16.66 4.77 19.80
N GLY A 196 17.91 5.15 20.06
CA GLY A 196 18.46 5.26 21.40
C GLY A 196 18.84 3.93 22.09
N ARG A 197 18.73 2.78 21.41
CA ARG A 197 19.20 1.49 21.94
C ARG A 197 20.69 1.25 21.76
N GLY A 198 21.31 1.91 20.78
CA GLY A 198 22.73 1.72 20.48
C GLY A 198 23.09 0.34 19.94
N SER A 199 22.09 -0.44 19.48
CA SER A 199 22.31 -1.79 18.95
C SER A 199 22.80 -1.77 17.51
N ASN A 200 23.43 -2.87 17.11
CA ASN A 200 23.83 -3.15 15.73
C ASN A 200 23.09 -4.41 15.27
N GLU A 201 21.94 -4.24 14.63
CA GLU A 201 20.98 -5.31 14.35
C GLU A 201 20.44 -5.21 12.93
N ARG A 202 20.28 -6.35 12.28
CA ARG A 202 19.52 -6.50 11.05
C ARG A 202 18.10 -6.88 11.39
N VAL A 203 17.14 -6.08 10.97
CA VAL A 203 15.73 -6.31 11.30
C VAL A 203 14.89 -6.39 10.04
N ALA A 204 13.80 -7.15 10.09
CA ALA A 204 12.72 -6.98 9.13
C ALA A 204 11.52 -6.34 9.81
N VAL A 205 10.91 -5.36 9.15
CA VAL A 205 9.56 -4.91 9.47
C VAL A 205 8.60 -5.62 8.52
N PHE A 206 7.68 -6.39 9.08
CA PHE A 206 6.61 -7.08 8.37
C PHE A 206 5.30 -6.34 8.66
N ASP A 207 4.83 -5.55 7.70
CA ASP A 207 3.65 -4.71 7.81
C ASP A 207 2.50 -5.31 7.02
N LEU A 208 1.51 -5.87 7.73
CA LEU A 208 0.28 -6.36 7.12
C LEU A 208 -0.90 -5.57 7.67
N GLY A 209 -1.23 -4.50 6.96
CA GLY A 209 -2.32 -3.60 7.30
C GLY A 209 -3.69 -4.08 6.83
N GLY A 210 -4.61 -3.13 6.74
CA GLY A 210 -5.96 -3.36 6.24
C GLY A 210 -6.03 -3.59 4.73
N GLY A 211 -5.16 -2.98 3.93
CA GLY A 211 -5.24 -3.08 2.46
C GLY A 211 -3.92 -3.17 1.72
N THR A 212 -2.80 -3.06 2.42
CA THR A 212 -1.44 -3.12 1.88
C THR A 212 -0.60 -4.06 2.73
N PHE A 213 0.37 -4.69 2.06
CA PHE A 213 1.41 -5.48 2.68
C PHE A 213 2.77 -4.92 2.26
N ASP A 214 3.65 -4.66 3.21
CA ASP A 214 5.02 -4.25 2.97
C ASP A 214 5.98 -5.06 3.85
N VAL A 215 7.17 -5.31 3.31
CA VAL A 215 8.28 -5.89 4.06
C VAL A 215 9.55 -5.13 3.75
N THR A 216 10.23 -4.68 4.80
CA THR A 216 11.45 -3.90 4.68
C THR A 216 12.53 -4.52 5.54
N VAL A 217 13.68 -4.75 4.95
CA VAL A 217 14.89 -5.19 5.64
C VAL A 217 15.71 -3.95 5.95
N LEU A 218 16.05 -3.76 7.22
CA LEU A 218 16.82 -2.62 7.71
C LEU A 218 18.06 -3.07 8.47
N HIS A 219 19.08 -2.23 8.42
CA HIS A 219 20.23 -2.30 9.29
C HIS A 219 20.16 -1.12 10.27
N LEU A 220 20.05 -1.44 11.56
CA LEU A 220 20.06 -0.48 12.65
C LEU A 220 21.46 -0.48 13.26
N ALA A 221 22.16 0.65 13.21
CA ALA A 221 23.52 0.78 13.72
C ALA A 221 23.66 2.07 14.53
N GLY A 222 23.49 1.96 15.84
CA GLY A 222 23.48 3.13 16.72
C GLY A 222 22.26 4.01 16.44
N ASP A 223 22.50 5.24 16.00
CA ASP A 223 21.46 6.20 15.61
C ASP A 223 21.20 6.22 14.10
N VAL A 224 21.85 5.32 13.34
CA VAL A 224 21.68 5.17 11.90
C VAL A 224 20.66 4.07 11.62
N ILE A 225 19.67 4.39 10.80
CA ILE A 225 18.67 3.46 10.29
C ILE A 225 18.81 3.44 8.77
N GLU A 226 19.31 2.33 8.25
CA GLU A 226 19.52 2.12 6.82
C GLU A 226 18.54 1.09 6.29
N VAL A 227 17.76 1.47 5.28
CA VAL A 227 16.92 0.54 4.53
C VAL A 227 17.78 -0.19 3.51
N VAL A 228 17.88 -1.51 3.65
CA VAL A 228 18.66 -2.36 2.75
C VAL A 228 17.82 -2.76 1.54
N ALA A 229 16.57 -3.14 1.79
CA ALA A 229 15.64 -3.54 0.74
C ALA A 229 14.19 -3.35 1.19
N THR A 230 13.34 -2.97 0.25
CA THR A 230 11.89 -2.93 0.48
C THR A 230 11.12 -3.59 -0.66
N ALA A 231 10.03 -4.27 -0.33
CA ALA A 231 9.08 -4.83 -1.27
C ALA A 231 7.66 -4.78 -0.67
N GLY A 232 6.63 -4.79 -1.50
CA GLY A 232 5.26 -4.76 -1.01
C GLY A 232 4.24 -5.19 -2.06
N ASP A 233 3.05 -5.56 -1.59
CA ASP A 233 1.84 -5.73 -2.36
C ASP A 233 0.81 -4.70 -1.90
N THR A 234 0.59 -3.70 -2.75
CA THR A 234 -0.28 -2.57 -2.46
C THR A 234 -1.78 -2.89 -2.56
N TYR A 235 -2.13 -4.15 -2.86
CA TYR A 235 -3.49 -4.66 -2.91
C TYR A 235 -3.60 -6.04 -2.23
N LEU A 236 -3.04 -6.13 -1.02
CA LEU A 236 -3.11 -7.29 -0.14
C LEU A 236 -3.23 -6.84 1.33
N GLY A 237 -4.28 -7.25 2.05
CA GLY A 237 -4.43 -6.92 3.47
C GLY A 237 -5.65 -7.57 4.12
N GLY A 238 -5.98 -7.10 5.33
CA GLY A 238 -7.12 -7.58 6.11
C GLY A 238 -8.47 -7.49 5.39
N ASP A 239 -8.65 -6.48 4.55
CA ASP A 239 -9.78 -6.27 3.66
C ASP A 239 -10.00 -7.51 2.78
N ASP A 240 -8.95 -8.10 2.22
CA ASP A 240 -9.07 -9.22 1.28
C ASP A 240 -9.49 -10.51 2.01
N ILE A 241 -9.13 -10.65 3.28
CA ILE A 241 -9.62 -11.72 4.16
C ILE A 241 -11.09 -11.50 4.51
N ASP A 242 -11.49 -10.25 4.80
CA ASP A 242 -12.90 -9.91 5.09
C ASP A 242 -13.80 -10.23 3.91
N ALA A 243 -13.32 -10.03 2.68
CA ALA A 243 -14.05 -10.38 1.46
C ALA A 243 -14.32 -11.89 1.37
N LEU A 244 -13.32 -12.74 1.64
CA LEU A 244 -13.50 -14.19 1.64
C LEU A 244 -14.57 -14.66 2.63
N VAL A 245 -14.58 -14.07 3.83
CA VAL A 245 -15.57 -14.38 4.87
C VAL A 245 -16.96 -13.86 4.48
N ALA A 246 -17.05 -12.65 3.93
CA ALA A 246 -18.31 -12.07 3.47
C ALA A 246 -18.91 -12.88 2.30
N ASP A 247 -18.09 -13.38 1.38
CA ASP A 247 -18.53 -14.24 0.29
C ASP A 247 -19.07 -15.58 0.83
N GLN A 248 -18.41 -16.17 1.84
CA GLN A 248 -18.92 -17.37 2.49
C GLN A 248 -20.27 -17.13 3.19
N MET A 249 -20.43 -15.97 3.84
CA MET A 249 -21.71 -15.56 4.43
C MET A 249 -22.79 -15.37 3.36
N ALA A 250 -22.45 -14.77 2.22
CA ALA A 250 -23.37 -14.57 1.11
C ALA A 250 -23.82 -15.90 0.50
N GLU A 251 -22.90 -16.85 0.30
CA GLU A 251 -23.23 -18.20 -0.18
C GLU A 251 -24.13 -18.95 0.81
N ALA A 252 -23.86 -18.86 2.12
CA ALA A 252 -24.72 -19.45 3.14
C ALA A 252 -26.13 -18.83 3.12
N PHE A 253 -26.23 -17.51 2.95
CA PHE A 253 -27.51 -16.81 2.86
C PHE A 253 -28.29 -17.21 1.59
N LEU A 254 -27.61 -17.27 0.44
CA LEU A 254 -28.19 -17.70 -0.84
C LEU A 254 -28.68 -19.15 -0.77
N ALA A 255 -27.91 -20.04 -0.14
CA ALA A 255 -28.29 -21.43 0.02
C ALA A 255 -29.57 -21.59 0.86
N HIS A 256 -29.74 -20.77 1.91
CA HIS A 256 -30.88 -20.86 2.82
C HIS A 256 -32.13 -20.13 2.31
N HIS A 257 -31.96 -18.91 1.79
CA HIS A 257 -33.07 -18.01 1.44
C HIS A 257 -33.34 -17.89 -0.06
N ARG A 258 -32.47 -18.44 -0.92
CA ARG A 258 -32.52 -18.30 -2.39
C ARG A 258 -32.48 -16.85 -2.88
N TYR A 259 -31.90 -15.96 -2.08
CA TYR A 259 -31.66 -14.56 -2.40
C TYR A 259 -30.17 -14.28 -2.34
N ASP A 260 -29.61 -13.61 -3.34
CA ASP A 260 -28.19 -13.26 -3.35
C ASP A 260 -27.99 -11.86 -2.76
N PRO A 261 -27.40 -11.74 -1.54
CA PRO A 261 -27.24 -10.44 -0.89
C PRO A 261 -26.16 -9.59 -1.56
N ARG A 262 -25.37 -10.13 -2.50
CA ARG A 262 -24.35 -9.38 -3.24
C ARG A 262 -24.94 -8.42 -4.26
N ALA A 263 -26.20 -8.63 -4.67
CA ALA A 263 -26.91 -7.73 -5.56
C ALA A 263 -27.32 -6.40 -4.88
N ASP A 264 -27.40 -6.39 -3.54
CA ASP A 264 -27.73 -5.22 -2.74
C ASP A 264 -26.48 -4.67 -2.05
N ARG A 265 -26.15 -3.41 -2.36
CA ARG A 265 -24.94 -2.74 -1.84
C ARG A 265 -24.95 -2.59 -0.32
N GLN A 266 -26.12 -2.37 0.28
CA GLN A 266 -26.27 -2.20 1.72
C GLN A 266 -26.21 -3.54 2.45
N ALA A 267 -26.80 -4.59 1.88
CA ALA A 267 -26.71 -5.95 2.43
C ALA A 267 -25.27 -6.47 2.38
N LEU A 268 -24.58 -6.30 1.25
CA LEU A 268 -23.16 -6.66 1.11
C LEU A 268 -22.28 -5.93 2.13
N GLU A 269 -22.56 -4.66 2.41
CA GLU A 269 -21.81 -3.89 3.41
C GLU A 269 -22.06 -4.42 4.84
N ARG A 270 -23.29 -4.82 5.17
CA ARG A 270 -23.61 -5.47 6.45
C ARG A 270 -22.84 -6.78 6.61
N LEU A 271 -22.76 -7.60 5.55
CA LEU A 271 -21.95 -8.82 5.55
C LEU A 271 -20.46 -8.53 5.76
N ARG A 272 -19.91 -7.52 5.10
CA ARG A 272 -18.49 -7.16 5.26
C ARG A 272 -18.16 -6.66 6.66
N ALA A 273 -19.02 -5.83 7.25
CA ALA A 273 -18.82 -5.39 8.62
C ALA A 273 -18.87 -6.58 9.61
N ALA A 274 -19.79 -7.52 9.40
CA ALA A 274 -19.86 -8.75 10.19
C ALA A 274 -18.64 -9.65 9.97
N ALA A 275 -18.14 -9.76 8.75
CA ALA A 275 -16.94 -10.50 8.39
C ALA A 275 -15.68 -9.94 9.06
N GLU A 276 -15.48 -8.62 9.00
CA GLU A 276 -14.37 -7.93 9.69
C GLU A 276 -14.42 -8.21 11.20
N TRP A 277 -15.61 -8.07 11.81
CA TRP A 277 -15.80 -8.38 13.21
C TRP A 277 -15.44 -9.84 13.52
N ALA A 278 -15.96 -10.80 12.75
CA ALA A 278 -15.69 -12.23 12.93
C ALA A 278 -14.19 -12.55 12.84
N LYS A 279 -13.50 -12.01 11.81
CA LYS A 279 -12.05 -12.16 11.63
C LYS A 279 -11.28 -11.66 12.85
N CYS A 280 -11.61 -10.46 13.34
CA CYS A 280 -10.96 -9.87 14.51
C CYS A 280 -11.19 -10.73 15.75
N GLN A 281 -12.42 -11.15 16.02
CA GLN A 281 -12.75 -12.02 17.16
C GLN A 281 -12.01 -13.37 17.12
N LEU A 282 -11.84 -13.95 15.93
CA LEU A 282 -11.12 -15.21 15.74
C LEU A 282 -9.61 -15.11 15.95
N SER A 283 -9.05 -13.91 16.12
CA SER A 283 -7.66 -13.74 16.55
C SER A 283 -7.46 -14.16 18.01
N GLU A 284 -8.53 -14.13 18.83
CA GLU A 284 -8.50 -14.50 20.24
C GLU A 284 -9.32 -15.78 20.51
N LYS A 285 -10.43 -15.97 19.80
CA LYS A 285 -11.36 -17.11 19.96
C LYS A 285 -11.14 -18.18 18.91
N ASP A 286 -11.45 -19.43 19.25
CA ASP A 286 -11.38 -20.55 18.29
C ASP A 286 -12.61 -20.64 17.39
N GLU A 287 -13.74 -20.07 17.82
CA GLU A 287 -15.00 -20.04 17.08
C GLU A 287 -15.78 -18.76 17.41
N VAL A 288 -16.56 -18.29 16.45
CA VAL A 288 -17.53 -17.21 16.61
C VAL A 288 -18.88 -17.62 16.04
N GLN A 289 -19.94 -17.14 16.69
CA GLN A 289 -21.31 -17.22 16.20
C GLN A 289 -21.88 -15.82 16.15
N LEU A 290 -22.58 -15.49 15.07
CA LEU A 290 -23.15 -14.18 14.85
C LEU A 290 -24.46 -14.25 14.07
N ARG A 291 -25.26 -13.20 14.21
CA ARG A 291 -26.46 -12.98 13.42
C ARG A 291 -26.32 -11.67 12.67
N VAL A 292 -26.60 -11.70 11.36
CA VAL A 292 -26.70 -10.48 10.53
C VAL A 292 -28.17 -10.31 10.17
N GLU A 293 -28.77 -9.23 10.64
CA GLU A 293 -30.19 -8.96 10.49
C GLU A 293 -30.48 -8.17 9.21
N GLU A 294 -31.70 -8.34 8.69
CA GLU A 294 -32.25 -7.54 7.59
C GLU A 294 -31.34 -7.50 6.35
N LEU A 295 -30.88 -8.66 5.88
CA LEU A 295 -30.08 -8.74 4.65
C LEU A 295 -30.95 -8.67 3.39
N ALA A 296 -32.21 -9.09 3.50
CA ALA A 296 -33.22 -8.97 2.46
C ALA A 296 -34.61 -8.99 3.09
N TYR A 297 -35.64 -8.85 2.26
CA TYR A 297 -37.05 -8.97 2.68
C TYR A 297 -37.75 -10.04 1.85
N GLY A 298 -38.37 -10.99 2.54
CA GLY A 298 -39.15 -12.08 1.94
C GLY A 298 -40.61 -11.70 1.70
N ALA A 299 -41.41 -12.69 1.30
CA ALA A 299 -42.85 -12.51 1.10
C ALA A 299 -43.53 -11.96 2.38
N GLY A 300 -44.35 -10.92 2.20
CA GLY A 300 -45.03 -10.21 3.29
C GLY A 300 -44.16 -9.21 4.06
N GLY A 301 -42.99 -8.83 3.53
CA GLY A 301 -42.13 -7.80 4.14
C GLY A 301 -41.34 -8.28 5.37
N ARG A 302 -41.26 -9.59 5.61
CA ARG A 302 -40.47 -10.16 6.72
C ARG A 302 -38.98 -10.05 6.41
N SER A 303 -38.19 -9.61 7.40
CA SER A 303 -36.74 -9.59 7.27
C SER A 303 -36.19 -11.01 7.10
N LEU A 304 -35.19 -11.13 6.23
CA LEU A 304 -34.40 -12.33 6.05
C LEU A 304 -33.03 -12.10 6.67
N ASP A 305 -32.73 -12.89 7.69
CA ASP A 305 -31.51 -12.77 8.49
C ASP A 305 -30.57 -13.94 8.23
N LEU A 306 -29.28 -13.75 8.51
CA LEU A 306 -28.27 -14.79 8.49
C LEU A 306 -27.87 -15.17 9.91
N ALA A 307 -28.01 -16.45 10.29
CA ALA A 307 -27.27 -17.02 11.40
C ALA A 307 -26.01 -17.70 10.85
N PHE A 308 -24.83 -17.33 11.35
CA PHE A 308 -23.55 -17.80 10.83
C PHE A 308 -22.59 -18.18 11.96
N ALA A 309 -21.81 -19.23 11.73
CA ALA A 309 -20.75 -19.67 12.63
C ALA A 309 -19.46 -19.89 11.84
N LEU A 310 -18.32 -19.48 12.40
CA LEU A 310 -17.01 -19.62 11.77
C LEU A 310 -15.97 -20.04 12.79
N LYS A 311 -15.17 -21.05 12.45
CA LYS A 311 -14.03 -21.50 13.25
C LYS A 311 -12.74 -20.85 12.75
N ARG A 312 -11.78 -20.64 13.67
CA ARG A 312 -10.45 -20.10 13.35
C ARG A 312 -9.76 -20.96 12.29
N ALA A 313 -9.83 -22.29 12.40
CA ALA A 313 -9.22 -23.20 11.44
C ALA A 313 -9.71 -22.95 10.00
N THR A 314 -11.01 -22.75 9.81
CA THR A 314 -11.61 -22.46 8.50
C THR A 314 -11.16 -21.11 7.96
N LEU A 315 -11.14 -20.07 8.80
CA LEU A 315 -10.59 -18.75 8.42
C LEU A 315 -9.12 -18.86 7.99
N GLU A 316 -8.32 -19.61 8.74
CA GLU A 316 -6.91 -19.82 8.48
C GLU A 316 -6.67 -20.56 7.14
N GLU A 317 -7.49 -21.56 6.82
CA GLU A 317 -7.46 -22.24 5.52
C GLU A 317 -7.78 -21.29 4.37
N MET A 318 -8.84 -20.48 4.52
CA MET A 318 -9.26 -19.49 3.52
C MET A 318 -8.20 -18.39 3.31
N ALA A 319 -7.55 -17.93 4.37
CA ALA A 319 -6.55 -16.85 4.30
C ALA A 319 -5.19 -17.33 3.77
N ARG A 320 -4.87 -18.62 3.85
CA ARG A 320 -3.54 -19.16 3.51
C ARG A 320 -3.02 -18.78 2.10
N PRO A 321 -3.83 -18.80 1.02
CA PRO A 321 -3.36 -18.37 -0.30
C PRO A 321 -2.96 -16.88 -0.35
N LEU A 322 -3.70 -16.01 0.35
CA LEU A 322 -3.39 -14.60 0.47
C LEU A 322 -2.08 -14.38 1.25
N LEU A 323 -1.92 -15.09 2.37
CA LEU A 323 -0.69 -15.00 3.16
C LEU A 323 0.52 -15.57 2.42
N LYS A 324 0.36 -16.63 1.62
CA LYS A 324 1.46 -17.15 0.78
C LYS A 324 2.00 -16.08 -0.18
N ARG A 325 1.12 -15.26 -0.79
CA ARG A 325 1.54 -14.11 -1.62
C ARG A 325 2.40 -13.11 -0.83
N ALA A 326 2.07 -12.84 0.43
CA ALA A 326 2.91 -11.98 1.28
C ALA A 326 4.33 -12.55 1.46
N PHE A 327 4.47 -13.86 1.66
CA PHE A 327 5.79 -14.49 1.80
C PHE A 327 6.57 -14.60 0.48
N GLU A 328 5.90 -14.59 -0.68
CA GLU A 328 6.57 -14.43 -1.98
C GLU A 328 7.22 -13.04 -2.09
N VAL A 329 6.53 -12.00 -1.61
CA VAL A 329 7.09 -10.64 -1.51
C VAL A 329 8.23 -10.58 -0.49
N CYS A 330 8.17 -11.32 0.62
CA CYS A 330 9.32 -11.47 1.53
C CYS A 330 10.54 -12.08 0.82
N ASN A 331 10.35 -13.12 0.00
CA ASN A 331 11.44 -13.70 -0.77
C ASN A 331 12.10 -12.68 -1.71
N ASP A 332 11.31 -11.78 -2.31
CA ASP A 332 11.84 -10.69 -3.13
C ASP A 332 12.71 -9.74 -2.33
N ALA A 333 12.24 -9.26 -1.18
CA ALA A 333 13.00 -8.35 -0.32
C ALA A 333 14.30 -9.00 0.18
N MET A 334 14.24 -10.25 0.62
CA MET A 334 15.42 -10.98 1.12
C MET A 334 16.46 -11.21 0.02
N ARG A 335 16.02 -11.53 -1.21
CA ARG A 335 16.92 -11.70 -2.37
C ARG A 335 17.62 -10.40 -2.72
N VAL A 336 16.90 -9.28 -2.76
CA VAL A 336 17.46 -7.95 -3.01
C VAL A 336 18.46 -7.58 -1.91
N ALA A 337 18.14 -7.86 -0.65
CA ALA A 337 19.04 -7.62 0.47
C ALA A 337 20.29 -8.52 0.45
N GLY A 338 20.31 -9.57 -0.38
CA GLY A 338 21.38 -10.56 -0.40
C GLY A 338 21.46 -11.36 0.91
N MET A 339 20.33 -11.58 1.57
CA MET A 339 20.25 -12.21 2.89
C MET A 339 19.32 -13.42 2.89
N LEU A 340 19.64 -14.41 3.72
CA LEU A 340 18.73 -15.51 4.06
C LEU A 340 17.82 -15.08 5.23
N PRO A 341 16.54 -15.50 5.28
CA PRO A 341 15.61 -15.09 6.34
C PRO A 341 16.13 -15.29 7.76
N GLY A 342 16.81 -16.42 8.01
CA GLY A 342 17.39 -16.73 9.33
C GLY A 342 18.58 -15.86 9.76
N GLN A 343 19.12 -15.00 8.88
CA GLN A 343 20.23 -14.09 9.19
C GLN A 343 19.78 -12.76 9.82
N LEU A 344 18.48 -12.49 9.87
CA LEU A 344 17.94 -11.32 10.58
C LEU A 344 18.04 -11.54 12.09
N ASP A 345 18.29 -10.49 12.85
CA ASP A 345 18.34 -10.49 14.32
C ASP A 345 16.95 -10.32 14.94
N ASN A 346 16.05 -9.55 14.32
CA ASN A 346 14.70 -9.35 14.84
C ASN A 346 13.67 -9.18 13.72
N VAL A 347 12.42 -9.50 14.02
CA VAL A 347 11.28 -9.22 13.14
C VAL A 347 10.25 -8.41 13.91
N ILE A 348 9.88 -7.25 13.38
CA ILE A 348 8.90 -6.32 13.94
C ILE A 348 7.60 -6.50 13.15
N LEU A 349 6.49 -6.76 13.85
CA LEU A 349 5.17 -6.81 13.24
C LEU A 349 4.50 -5.45 13.29
N VAL A 350 3.90 -5.05 12.18
CA VAL A 350 3.13 -3.81 12.03
C VAL A 350 1.79 -4.12 11.36
N GLY A 351 0.75 -3.39 11.75
CA GLY A 351 -0.58 -3.50 11.18
C GLY A 351 -1.44 -4.57 11.86
N GLY A 352 -2.71 -4.23 12.11
CA GLY A 352 -3.64 -5.06 12.89
C GLY A 352 -3.87 -6.47 12.33
N SER A 353 -3.69 -6.72 11.03
CA SER A 353 -3.85 -8.07 10.47
C SER A 353 -2.73 -9.02 10.93
N THR A 354 -1.60 -8.51 11.43
CA THR A 354 -0.54 -9.32 12.05
C THR A 354 -0.93 -9.91 13.42
N ARG A 355 -2.06 -9.46 14.00
CA ARG A 355 -2.64 -10.07 15.21
C ARG A 355 -3.21 -11.47 14.95
N MET A 356 -3.47 -11.84 13.69
CA MET A 356 -3.94 -13.17 13.33
C MET A 356 -2.90 -14.24 13.71
N PRO A 357 -3.25 -15.26 14.52
CA PRO A 357 -2.29 -16.28 14.97
C PRO A 357 -1.57 -16.99 13.83
N LEU A 358 -2.24 -17.26 12.70
CA LEU A 358 -1.61 -17.85 11.53
C LEU A 358 -0.47 -16.99 10.98
N VAL A 359 -0.65 -15.67 10.90
CA VAL A 359 0.37 -14.74 10.41
C VAL A 359 1.62 -14.84 11.28
N GLN A 360 1.46 -14.76 12.60
CA GLN A 360 2.59 -14.86 13.53
C GLN A 360 3.32 -16.19 13.43
N ARG A 361 2.59 -17.31 13.27
CA ARG A 361 3.21 -18.64 13.06
C ARG A 361 3.98 -18.71 11.76
N MET A 362 3.40 -18.22 10.65
CA MET A 362 4.06 -18.24 9.35
C MET A 362 5.29 -17.31 9.32
N VAL A 363 5.23 -16.15 9.98
CA VAL A 363 6.38 -15.25 10.16
C VAL A 363 7.48 -15.98 10.96
N ALA A 364 7.11 -16.64 12.06
CA ALA A 364 8.07 -17.34 12.89
C ALA A 364 8.76 -18.50 12.16
N GLU A 365 8.00 -19.25 11.36
CA GLU A 365 8.50 -20.33 10.51
C GLU A 365 9.44 -19.80 9.42
N TYR A 366 9.01 -18.77 8.69
CA TYR A 366 9.76 -18.22 7.56
C TYR A 366 11.09 -17.61 7.96
N PHE A 367 11.11 -16.78 9.01
CA PHE A 367 12.34 -16.12 9.49
C PHE A 367 13.14 -16.97 10.48
N GLY A 368 12.63 -18.15 10.86
CA GLY A 368 13.28 -19.03 11.83
C GLY A 368 13.38 -18.44 13.25
N ARG A 369 12.62 -17.39 13.56
CA ARG A 369 12.59 -16.75 14.89
C ARG A 369 11.22 -16.18 15.21
N ARG A 370 10.87 -16.12 16.49
CA ARG A 370 9.63 -15.44 16.90
C ARG A 370 9.73 -13.94 16.61
N PRO A 371 8.64 -13.32 16.11
CA PRO A 371 8.58 -11.87 16.03
C PRO A 371 8.64 -11.25 17.42
N LEU A 372 9.10 -10.00 17.49
CA LEU A 372 9.23 -9.24 18.73
C LEU A 372 7.88 -9.05 19.41
N THR A 373 7.85 -9.26 20.72
CA THR A 373 6.72 -8.97 21.60
C THR A 373 6.95 -7.63 22.32
N GLY A 374 5.88 -6.98 22.78
CA GLY A 374 5.95 -5.70 23.50
C GLY A 374 6.02 -4.45 22.63
N ILE A 375 5.88 -4.60 21.32
CA ILE A 375 5.60 -3.50 20.37
C ILE A 375 4.14 -3.64 19.98
N ASP A 376 3.36 -2.57 20.14
CA ASP A 376 1.99 -2.58 19.64
C ASP A 376 1.99 -2.36 18.11
N PRO A 377 1.55 -3.35 17.31
CA PRO A 377 1.59 -3.26 15.86
C PRO A 377 0.70 -2.13 15.29
N ASP A 378 -0.28 -1.63 16.06
CA ASP A 378 -1.17 -0.56 15.62
C ASP A 378 -0.65 0.84 15.98
N LEU A 379 0.31 0.97 16.91
CA LEU A 379 0.77 2.28 17.43
C LEU A 379 2.20 2.64 17.01
N VAL A 380 3.03 1.64 16.71
CA VAL A 380 4.49 1.80 16.53
C VAL A 380 4.86 2.76 15.40
N VAL A 381 4.05 2.81 14.33
CA VAL A 381 4.27 3.69 13.17
C VAL A 381 4.12 5.16 13.57
N ALA A 382 3.01 5.53 14.23
CA ALA A 382 2.78 6.90 14.69
C ALA A 382 3.83 7.33 15.73
N GLN A 383 4.23 6.42 16.61
CA GLN A 383 5.31 6.66 17.58
C GLN A 383 6.63 6.99 16.87
N GLY A 384 6.98 6.26 15.81
CA GLY A 384 8.14 6.52 14.98
C GLY A 384 8.08 7.87 14.29
N ALA A 385 6.95 8.17 13.65
CA ALA A 385 6.72 9.47 13.02
C ALA A 385 6.86 10.63 14.01
N ALA A 386 6.43 10.45 15.27
CA ALA A 386 6.56 11.45 16.31
C ALA A 386 8.03 11.67 16.73
N ILE A 387 8.83 10.61 16.84
CA ILE A 387 10.28 10.70 17.09
C ILE A 387 10.94 11.50 15.96
N GLN A 388 10.58 11.23 14.70
CA GLN A 388 11.08 11.98 13.56
C GLN A 388 10.66 13.46 13.61
N GLY A 389 9.41 13.74 13.99
CA GLY A 389 8.91 15.10 14.18
C GLY A 389 9.71 15.87 15.23
N PHE A 390 10.01 15.24 16.36
CA PHE A 390 10.85 15.80 17.42
C PHE A 390 12.29 16.07 16.93
N ALA A 391 12.88 15.14 16.16
CA ALA A 391 14.19 15.32 15.57
C ALA A 391 14.25 16.53 14.62
N LEU A 392 13.25 16.70 13.75
CA LEU A 392 13.16 17.84 12.84
C LEU A 392 12.98 19.18 13.58
N ARG A 393 12.21 19.18 14.68
CA ARG A 393 12.03 20.34 15.55
C ARG A 393 13.34 20.77 16.21
N THR A 394 14.12 19.81 16.71
CA THR A 394 15.35 20.08 17.48
C THR A 394 16.58 20.30 16.61
N ALA A 395 16.72 19.60 15.48
CA ALA A 395 17.84 19.75 14.55
C ALA A 395 17.92 21.17 13.94
N ARG A 396 16.77 21.81 13.68
CA ARG A 396 16.72 23.21 13.22
C ARG A 396 17.11 24.22 14.32
N GLY A 397 16.95 23.87 15.59
CA GLY A 397 17.39 24.69 16.74
C GLY A 397 18.89 24.58 17.04
N ARG A 398 19.54 23.44 16.71
CA ARG A 398 20.97 23.19 16.97
C ARG A 398 21.94 23.81 15.94
N ARG A 399 21.45 24.44 14.87
CA ARG A 399 22.27 25.19 13.89
C ARG A 399 22.74 26.55 14.45
N ARG A 400 23.43 26.58 15.60
CA ARG A 400 24.51 27.54 15.97
C ARG A 400 25.00 27.39 17.42
N SER A 401 26.29 27.09 17.55
CA SER A 401 27.24 27.83 18.39
C SER A 401 28.58 27.87 17.64
N PRO A 402 28.98 28.99 17.02
CA PRO A 402 30.38 29.24 16.78
C PRO A 402 30.95 29.75 18.11
N SER A 403 31.54 28.86 18.91
CA SER A 403 32.27 29.31 20.09
C SER A 403 33.50 30.09 19.62
N SER A 404 33.41 31.41 19.68
CA SER A 404 34.54 32.32 19.62
C SER A 404 35.39 32.16 20.88
N ARG A 405 36.40 31.29 20.77
CA ARG A 405 37.65 31.44 21.53
C ARG A 405 38.79 31.16 20.55
N PRO A 406 39.70 32.11 20.29
CA PRO A 406 40.87 31.82 19.47
C PRO A 406 41.76 30.86 20.26
N SER A 407 41.80 29.60 19.84
CA SER A 407 42.82 28.66 20.28
C SER A 407 44.17 29.13 19.74
N ARG A 408 45.12 29.32 20.65
CA ARG A 408 46.51 29.64 20.39
C ARG A 408 47.11 28.62 19.39
N PRO A 409 47.90 29.04 18.39
CA PRO A 409 48.43 28.12 17.39
C PRO A 409 49.33 27.05 18.05
N PRO A 410 49.25 25.79 17.62
CA PRO A 410 50.08 24.73 18.16
C PRO A 410 51.55 25.00 17.82
N ARG A 411 52.44 24.84 18.81
CA ARG A 411 53.88 24.85 18.58
C ARG A 411 54.24 23.63 17.72
N LEU A 412 54.93 23.88 16.61
CA LEU A 412 55.56 22.85 15.80
C LEU A 412 56.56 22.05 16.67
N PRO A 413 56.49 20.71 16.70
CA PRO A 413 57.55 19.91 17.27
C PRO A 413 58.80 20.02 16.39
N SER A 414 59.91 20.43 17.00
CA SER A 414 61.24 20.34 16.39
C SER A 414 61.64 18.87 16.30
N ARG A 415 61.73 18.39 15.05
CA ARG A 415 62.44 17.18 14.56
C ARG A 415 61.52 16.02 14.13
N PRO A 416 61.65 15.51 12.88
CA PRO A 416 60.94 14.33 12.41
C PRO A 416 61.61 13.03 12.92
N PRO A 417 60.85 11.93 13.07
CA PRO A 417 61.40 10.61 13.40
C PRO A 417 62.10 9.96 12.18
N PRO A 418 63.01 9.00 12.37
CA PRO A 418 63.78 8.40 11.29
C PRO A 418 62.94 7.45 10.43
N VAL A 419 63.16 7.52 9.12
CA VAL A 419 62.54 6.69 8.08
C VAL A 419 63.31 5.38 7.95
N SER A 420 62.61 4.24 7.96
CA SER A 420 63.17 2.94 7.57
C SER A 420 62.87 2.65 6.09
N PRO A 421 63.80 2.04 5.33
CA PRO A 421 63.72 1.99 3.86
C PRO A 421 62.77 0.89 3.37
N SER A 422 61.92 1.23 2.39
CA SER A 422 61.16 0.27 1.59
C SER A 422 62.04 -0.34 0.49
N PRO A 423 61.81 -1.61 0.10
CA PRO A 423 62.50 -2.23 -1.02
C PRO A 423 62.00 -1.70 -2.37
N ILE A 424 62.94 -1.53 -3.29
CA ILE A 424 62.80 -1.16 -4.71
C ILE A 424 62.32 -2.38 -5.49
N PHE A 425 61.31 -2.25 -6.36
CA PHE A 425 61.20 -3.00 -7.63
C PHE A 425 60.28 -2.27 -8.65
N ASP A 426 60.90 -1.98 -9.80
CA ASP A 426 60.45 -1.77 -11.19
C ASP A 426 59.19 -0.97 -11.59
N GLU A 427 59.43 0.07 -12.39
CA GLU A 427 58.47 0.79 -13.26
C GLU A 427 57.84 -0.14 -14.32
N PRO A 428 56.58 0.15 -14.71
CA PRO A 428 56.38 0.43 -16.12
C PRO A 428 55.42 1.61 -16.41
N THR A 429 55.93 2.54 -17.22
CA THR A 429 55.28 3.27 -18.33
C THR A 429 53.94 4.01 -18.13
N ARG A 430 54.00 5.31 -18.46
CA ARG A 430 52.91 6.30 -18.61
C ARG A 430 51.66 5.77 -19.34
N PRO A 431 50.44 6.10 -18.89
CA PRO A 431 49.26 6.00 -19.73
C PRO A 431 49.20 7.18 -20.71
N SER A 432 49.17 6.84 -21.98
CA SER A 432 48.80 7.70 -23.09
C SER A 432 47.34 8.16 -23.00
N VAL A 433 47.12 9.42 -23.33
CA VAL A 433 45.82 10.03 -23.66
C VAL A 433 45.08 9.16 -24.69
N LEU A 434 43.81 8.84 -24.44
CA LEU A 434 42.89 8.26 -25.42
C LEU A 434 41.50 8.93 -25.35
N PRO A 435 40.75 8.92 -26.47
CA PRO A 435 39.81 9.97 -26.85
C PRO A 435 38.33 9.60 -26.63
N SER A 436 37.50 10.63 -26.82
CA SER A 436 36.03 10.66 -26.86
C SER A 436 35.33 9.46 -27.53
N TYR A 437 34.24 9.00 -26.92
CA TYR A 437 33.34 7.98 -27.49
C TYR A 437 32.10 8.59 -28.16
N TYR A 438 31.93 8.31 -29.46
CA TYR A 438 30.62 8.04 -30.07
C TYR A 438 30.60 6.57 -30.50
N ALA A 439 29.50 5.89 -30.23
CA ALA A 439 29.30 4.47 -30.53
C ALA A 439 29.33 4.18 -32.04
N LYS A 440 30.21 3.26 -32.45
CA LYS A 440 30.11 2.49 -33.70
C LYS A 440 29.85 1.03 -33.34
N GLU A 441 28.95 0.42 -34.10
CA GLU A 441 28.48 -0.96 -34.00
C GLU A 441 29.63 -1.98 -33.98
N SER A 442 29.44 -3.06 -33.20
CA SER A 442 30.29 -4.24 -33.25
C SER A 442 29.81 -5.20 -34.35
N PRO A 443 30.70 -5.92 -35.05
CA PRO A 443 30.28 -7.01 -35.93
C PRO A 443 29.61 -8.12 -35.12
N PRO A 444 28.66 -8.90 -35.71
CA PRO A 444 27.95 -9.94 -34.99
C PRO A 444 28.90 -11.05 -34.52
N PRO A 445 28.64 -11.69 -33.37
CA PRO A 445 29.44 -12.79 -32.87
C PRO A 445 29.35 -14.02 -33.80
N ALA A 446 30.43 -14.80 -33.85
CA ALA A 446 30.48 -16.06 -34.58
C ALA A 446 29.38 -17.04 -34.09
N PRO A 447 28.79 -17.86 -34.97
CA PRO A 447 27.74 -18.80 -34.61
C PRO A 447 28.26 -19.85 -33.61
N LEU A 448 27.46 -20.11 -32.57
CA LEU A 448 27.71 -21.16 -31.59
C LEU A 448 27.59 -22.55 -32.24
N PRO A 449 28.34 -23.56 -31.77
CA PRO A 449 28.17 -24.94 -32.21
C PRO A 449 26.76 -25.46 -31.86
N PRO A 450 26.18 -26.38 -32.67
CA PRO A 450 24.84 -26.89 -32.44
C PRO A 450 24.76 -27.66 -31.12
N ILE A 451 23.76 -27.33 -30.32
CA ILE A 451 23.42 -28.00 -29.07
C ILE A 451 22.80 -29.37 -29.43
N PRO A 452 23.26 -30.50 -28.85
CA PRO A 452 22.63 -31.80 -29.08
C PRO A 452 21.18 -31.79 -28.55
N PRO A 453 20.23 -32.45 -29.24
CA PRO A 453 18.83 -32.44 -28.84
C PRO A 453 18.64 -33.12 -27.48
N ALA A 454 17.87 -32.49 -26.59
CA ALA A 454 17.40 -33.10 -25.36
C ALA A 454 16.41 -34.26 -25.67
N PRO A 455 16.37 -35.32 -24.85
CA PRO A 455 15.44 -36.42 -25.05
C PRO A 455 13.98 -35.93 -24.92
N ILE A 456 13.17 -36.30 -25.91
CA ILE A 456 11.74 -36.00 -25.98
C ILE A 456 11.01 -36.89 -24.97
N VAL A 457 10.42 -36.27 -23.95
CA VAL A 457 9.39 -36.90 -23.11
C VAL A 457 8.03 -36.56 -23.75
N PRO A 458 7.17 -37.53 -24.09
CA PRO A 458 5.86 -37.24 -24.66
C PRO A 458 4.96 -36.60 -23.60
N VAL A 459 4.69 -35.30 -23.75
CA VAL A 459 3.65 -34.60 -23.02
C VAL A 459 2.32 -34.85 -23.73
N GLY A 460 1.35 -35.39 -22.99
CA GLY A 460 0.00 -35.64 -23.49
C GLY A 460 -0.70 -34.35 -23.94
N VAL A 461 -1.46 -34.48 -25.03
CA VAL A 461 -2.31 -33.44 -25.61
C VAL A 461 -3.40 -33.04 -24.60
N PRO A 462 -3.60 -31.74 -24.30
CA PRO A 462 -4.78 -31.29 -23.57
C PRO A 462 -6.04 -31.41 -24.44
N PRO A 463 -7.20 -31.80 -23.90
CA PRO A 463 -8.43 -31.87 -24.67
C PRO A 463 -8.87 -30.47 -25.12
N THR A 464 -9.35 -30.39 -26.36
CA THR A 464 -9.98 -29.22 -26.98
C THR A 464 -11.22 -28.79 -26.19
N PRO A 465 -11.46 -27.48 -25.97
CA PRO A 465 -12.72 -27.01 -25.39
C PRO A 465 -13.90 -27.32 -26.32
N PRO A 466 -15.10 -27.62 -25.78
CA PRO A 466 -16.29 -27.81 -26.60
C PRO A 466 -16.70 -26.51 -27.29
N ALA A 467 -17.16 -26.62 -28.54
CA ALA A 467 -17.70 -25.51 -29.31
C ALA A 467 -18.93 -24.88 -28.61
N PRO A 468 -19.15 -23.56 -28.75
CA PRO A 468 -20.39 -22.94 -28.29
C PRO A 468 -21.60 -23.52 -29.05
N PRO A 469 -22.78 -23.63 -28.41
CA PRO A 469 -23.98 -24.11 -29.09
C PRO A 469 -24.35 -23.15 -30.22
N ARG A 470 -24.67 -23.72 -31.39
CA ARG A 470 -25.25 -22.98 -32.52
C ARG A 470 -26.59 -22.39 -32.08
N VAL A 471 -26.67 -21.07 -32.02
CA VAL A 471 -27.95 -20.35 -31.97
C VAL A 471 -28.62 -20.53 -33.33
N ALA A 472 -29.79 -21.16 -33.35
CA ALA A 472 -30.64 -21.22 -34.54
C ALA A 472 -31.06 -19.80 -34.96
N PRO A 473 -31.16 -19.51 -36.27
CA PRO A 473 -31.59 -18.18 -36.72
C PRO A 473 -33.00 -17.88 -36.21
N ALA A 474 -33.17 -16.67 -35.67
CA ALA A 474 -34.46 -16.15 -35.23
C ALA A 474 -35.46 -16.14 -36.40
N ALA A 475 -36.65 -16.68 -36.17
CA ALA A 475 -37.78 -16.54 -37.06
C ALA A 475 -38.17 -15.05 -37.20
N PRO A 476 -38.63 -14.60 -38.38
CA PRO A 476 -39.04 -13.22 -38.60
C PRO A 476 -40.25 -12.84 -37.74
N PRO A 477 -40.46 -11.54 -37.47
CA PRO A 477 -41.50 -11.08 -36.57
C PRO A 477 -42.89 -11.34 -37.17
N VAL A 478 -43.76 -11.98 -36.39
CA VAL A 478 -45.20 -12.05 -36.68
C VAL A 478 -45.80 -10.69 -36.34
N VAL A 479 -46.19 -9.97 -37.38
CA VAL A 479 -47.01 -8.76 -37.33
C VAL A 479 -48.44 -9.15 -36.95
N PRO A 480 -49.06 -8.59 -35.89
CA PRO A 480 -50.49 -8.70 -35.71
C PRO A 480 -51.21 -7.78 -36.72
N PRO A 481 -52.27 -8.24 -37.41
CA PRO A 481 -53.11 -7.36 -38.22
C PRO A 481 -53.97 -6.44 -37.33
N PRO A 482 -54.45 -5.31 -37.87
CA PRO A 482 -55.04 -4.23 -37.10
C PRO A 482 -56.49 -4.52 -36.69
N SER A 483 -56.93 -3.79 -35.67
CA SER A 483 -58.30 -3.70 -35.18
C SER A 483 -59.26 -3.23 -36.27
N ASP A 484 -60.38 -3.93 -36.42
CA ASP A 484 -61.62 -3.33 -36.89
C ASP A 484 -62.81 -3.74 -36.02
N THR A 485 -63.57 -2.68 -35.73
CA THR A 485 -64.84 -2.56 -35.03
C THR A 485 -65.91 -3.58 -35.45
N TRP A 486 -66.81 -3.96 -34.53
CA TRP A 486 -68.22 -3.59 -34.57
C TRP A 486 -68.99 -4.12 -33.36
N SER A 487 -69.87 -3.24 -32.90
CA SER A 487 -70.90 -3.31 -31.88
C SER A 487 -71.99 -4.34 -32.18
N ASP A 488 -72.54 -4.98 -31.14
CA ASP A 488 -73.95 -4.83 -30.72
C ASP A 488 -74.31 -5.86 -29.63
N GLY A 489 -74.94 -5.38 -28.56
CA GLY A 489 -75.78 -6.21 -27.68
C GLY A 489 -77.10 -6.59 -28.37
N PRO A 490 -78.14 -7.13 -27.69
CA PRO A 490 -78.40 -6.93 -26.26
C PRO A 490 -79.06 -8.13 -25.52
N THR A 491 -79.36 -7.89 -24.23
CA THR A 491 -80.47 -8.46 -23.41
C THR A 491 -80.48 -9.95 -23.04
N ALA A 492 -81.01 -10.42 -21.91
CA ALA A 492 -81.43 -9.89 -20.60
C ALA A 492 -81.89 -11.11 -19.76
N ALA A 493 -81.93 -10.95 -18.43
CA ALA A 493 -82.65 -11.76 -17.42
C ALA A 493 -82.23 -13.24 -17.26
N GLY A 494 -82.00 -13.82 -16.08
CA GLY A 494 -82.58 -13.65 -14.75
C GLY A 494 -82.93 -15.08 -14.30
N SER A 495 -82.31 -15.66 -13.26
CA SER A 495 -82.87 -15.82 -11.90
C SER A 495 -82.05 -16.91 -11.18
N GLY A 496 -81.70 -16.71 -9.90
CA GLY A 496 -81.03 -17.72 -9.05
C GLY A 496 -82.03 -18.73 -8.46
N PRO A 497 -81.80 -19.31 -7.26
CA PRO A 497 -80.56 -19.83 -6.67
C PRO A 497 -80.74 -21.33 -6.23
N TRP A 498 -79.65 -22.09 -6.04
CA TRP A 498 -79.73 -23.29 -5.18
C TRP A 498 -78.37 -23.58 -4.51
N ALA A 499 -78.39 -23.78 -3.19
CA ALA A 499 -77.25 -24.08 -2.32
C ALA A 499 -77.38 -25.50 -1.72
N PRO A 500 -76.39 -25.96 -0.93
CA PRO A 500 -75.37 -26.97 -1.23
C PRO A 500 -75.76 -28.41 -0.83
N PRO A 501 -74.82 -29.37 -0.89
CA PRO A 501 -74.44 -30.02 0.38
C PRO A 501 -72.92 -30.23 0.55
N SER A 502 -72.49 -30.16 1.82
CA SER A 502 -71.20 -30.60 2.36
C SER A 502 -71.25 -32.11 2.75
N PRO A 503 -70.25 -32.69 3.45
CA PRO A 503 -68.90 -33.02 3.00
C PRO A 503 -68.62 -34.53 3.17
N HIS A 504 -67.81 -35.14 2.31
CA HIS A 504 -67.29 -36.50 2.55
C HIS A 504 -65.77 -36.54 2.56
N ALA A 505 -65.27 -36.90 3.74
CA ALA A 505 -64.13 -37.77 4.04
C ALA A 505 -62.79 -37.53 3.34
N ALA A 506 -61.80 -37.15 4.16
CA ALA A 506 -60.38 -37.19 3.87
C ALA A 506 -59.88 -38.62 3.57
N PRO A 507 -58.90 -38.78 2.66
CA PRO A 507 -58.03 -39.94 2.64
C PRO A 507 -56.68 -39.63 3.33
N SER A 508 -56.25 -40.60 4.13
CA SER A 508 -55.01 -40.67 4.94
C SER A 508 -53.71 -40.52 4.12
N PRO A 509 -52.60 -40.09 4.76
CA PRO A 509 -51.31 -39.93 4.09
C PRO A 509 -50.68 -41.30 3.72
N PRO A 510 -49.87 -41.36 2.65
CA PRO A 510 -49.18 -42.59 2.26
C PRO A 510 -48.09 -42.98 3.27
N ARG A 511 -48.00 -44.28 3.53
CA ARG A 511 -47.01 -44.91 4.41
C ARG A 511 -45.58 -44.73 3.89
N SER A 512 -44.67 -44.45 4.81
CA SER A 512 -43.22 -44.42 4.65
C SER A 512 -42.68 -45.77 4.17
N VAL A 513 -41.89 -45.75 3.09
CA VAL A 513 -41.08 -46.88 2.61
C VAL A 513 -39.75 -46.90 3.39
N PRO A 514 -39.33 -48.01 4.01
CA PRO A 514 -38.02 -48.09 4.67
C PRO A 514 -36.87 -48.17 3.64
N PRO A 515 -35.68 -47.63 3.96
CA PRO A 515 -34.54 -47.65 3.05
C PRO A 515 -34.00 -49.08 2.85
N PRO A 516 -33.38 -49.39 1.68
CA PRO A 516 -32.80 -50.70 1.42
C PRO A 516 -31.55 -50.95 2.27
N LEU A 517 -31.38 -52.19 2.73
CA LEU A 517 -30.19 -52.67 3.44
C LEU A 517 -28.94 -52.63 2.54
N PRO A 518 -27.75 -52.36 3.11
CA PRO A 518 -26.50 -52.38 2.34
C PRO A 518 -26.12 -53.81 1.91
N PRO A 519 -25.50 -53.99 0.73
CA PRO A 519 -25.06 -55.31 0.26
C PRO A 519 -23.88 -55.85 1.09
N PRO A 520 -23.71 -57.19 1.17
CA PRO A 520 -22.62 -57.81 1.92
C PRO A 520 -21.25 -57.56 1.27
N SER A 521 -20.26 -57.23 2.10
CA SER A 521 -18.86 -56.99 1.72
C SER A 521 -18.21 -58.26 1.16
N LEU A 522 -17.71 -58.19 -0.07
CA LEU A 522 -16.83 -59.23 -0.64
C LEU A 522 -15.39 -59.04 -0.11
N PRO A 523 -14.64 -60.14 0.15
CA PRO A 523 -13.25 -60.05 0.56
C PRO A 523 -12.36 -59.56 -0.60
N GLY A 524 -11.55 -58.54 -0.34
CA GLY A 524 -10.64 -57.96 -1.33
C GLY A 524 -9.51 -58.92 -1.75
N PRO A 525 -8.95 -58.76 -2.95
CA PRO A 525 -7.83 -59.58 -3.43
C PRO A 525 -6.54 -59.27 -2.66
N PRO A 526 -5.60 -60.22 -2.55
CA PRO A 526 -4.35 -60.02 -1.82
C PRO A 526 -3.44 -58.99 -2.53
N ALA A 527 -2.78 -58.17 -1.72
CA ALA A 527 -1.89 -57.10 -2.18
C ALA A 527 -0.68 -57.63 -2.96
N ALA A 528 -0.38 -57.00 -4.10
CA ALA A 528 0.86 -57.21 -4.84
C ALA A 528 2.06 -56.58 -4.09
N PRO A 529 3.26 -57.19 -4.14
CA PRO A 529 4.44 -56.65 -3.48
C PRO A 529 4.96 -55.39 -4.21
N PRO A 530 5.50 -54.39 -3.48
CA PRO A 530 5.98 -53.16 -4.09
C PRO A 530 7.29 -53.37 -4.88
N PRO A 531 7.54 -52.58 -5.94
CA PRO A 531 8.81 -52.61 -6.67
C PRO A 531 9.97 -52.09 -5.80
N ARG A 532 11.14 -52.74 -5.92
CA ARG A 532 12.38 -52.31 -5.26
C ARG A 532 12.91 -51.03 -5.89
N VAL A 533 13.05 -49.98 -5.09
CA VAL A 533 13.72 -48.72 -5.44
C VAL A 533 15.07 -48.68 -4.70
N PRO A 534 16.19 -48.32 -5.36
CA PRO A 534 17.50 -48.21 -4.70
C PRO A 534 17.55 -47.06 -3.69
N PRO A 535 18.41 -47.13 -2.65
CA PRO A 535 18.41 -46.14 -1.57
C PRO A 535 18.94 -44.77 -2.04
N PRO A 536 18.24 -43.65 -1.75
CA PRO A 536 18.82 -42.32 -1.88
C PRO A 536 19.79 -42.03 -0.72
N SER A 537 20.86 -41.33 -1.05
CA SER A 537 21.94 -40.84 -0.18
C SER A 537 21.46 -40.29 1.17
N ALA A 538 22.18 -40.63 2.23
CA ALA A 538 21.93 -40.21 3.60
C ALA A 538 21.75 -38.69 3.73
N ALA A 539 20.61 -38.28 4.29
CA ALA A 539 20.42 -36.92 4.81
C ALA A 539 21.27 -36.73 6.09
N PRO A 540 21.80 -35.53 6.35
CA PRO A 540 22.46 -35.23 7.61
C PRO A 540 21.46 -35.38 8.78
N PRO A 541 21.93 -35.77 9.98
CA PRO A 541 21.04 -35.99 11.12
C PRO A 541 20.30 -34.69 11.49
N PRO A 542 19.04 -34.78 11.95
CA PRO A 542 18.34 -33.62 12.47
C PRO A 542 19.14 -33.01 13.61
N GLY A 543 19.40 -31.70 13.51
CA GLY A 543 19.99 -30.92 14.60
C GLY A 543 19.14 -31.04 15.87
N PRO A 544 19.72 -30.78 17.05
CA PRO A 544 19.04 -31.01 18.32
C PRO A 544 17.71 -30.24 18.37
N ALA A 545 16.65 -30.93 18.82
CA ALA A 545 15.36 -30.33 19.10
C ALA A 545 15.57 -29.14 20.05
N TRP A 546 15.27 -27.94 19.56
CA TRP A 546 15.39 -26.71 20.31
C TRP A 546 14.46 -26.77 21.52
N GLN A 547 15.05 -26.83 22.71
CA GLN A 547 14.33 -26.65 23.98
C GLN A 547 14.15 -25.15 24.21
N PRO A 548 12.96 -24.69 24.65
CA PRO A 548 12.73 -23.28 24.88
C PRO A 548 13.53 -22.84 26.09
N GLU A 549 14.69 -22.22 25.88
CA GLU A 549 15.26 -21.34 26.89
C GLU A 549 14.22 -20.25 27.16
N ARG A 550 13.79 -20.14 28.43
CA ARG A 550 13.07 -18.97 28.92
C ARG A 550 13.96 -17.76 28.63
N ALA A 551 13.69 -17.07 27.52
CA ALA A 551 14.17 -15.73 27.31
C ALA A 551 13.74 -14.94 28.54
N ALA A 552 14.68 -14.58 29.40
CA ALA A 552 14.43 -13.63 30.46
C ALA A 552 14.01 -12.34 29.75
N GLU A 553 12.71 -12.04 29.78
CA GLU A 553 12.15 -10.78 29.31
C GLU A 553 12.85 -9.65 30.06
N ARG A 554 13.84 -9.05 29.41
CA ARG A 554 14.35 -7.75 29.85
C ARG A 554 13.24 -6.75 29.54
N PRO A 555 12.67 -6.06 30.55
CA PRO A 555 11.75 -4.97 30.26
C PRO A 555 12.48 -3.93 29.40
N PRO A 556 11.78 -3.27 28.45
CA PRO A 556 12.40 -2.22 27.65
C PRO A 556 12.97 -1.15 28.59
N PRO A 557 14.20 -0.65 28.33
CA PRO A 557 14.80 0.38 29.17
C PRO A 557 13.88 1.60 29.24
N LYS A 558 13.69 2.16 30.44
CA LYS A 558 12.99 3.43 30.64
C LYS A 558 13.72 4.50 29.81
N ARG A 559 12.98 5.14 28.91
CA ARG A 559 13.50 6.14 27.97
C ARG A 559 13.92 7.39 28.72
N THR A 560 15.17 7.80 28.58
CA THR A 560 15.67 9.12 28.97
C THR A 560 16.61 9.60 27.88
N ALA A 561 16.34 10.73 27.24
CA ALA A 561 17.27 11.32 26.26
C ALA A 561 17.21 12.85 26.29
N PRO A 562 18.06 13.52 27.09
CA PRO A 562 18.34 14.93 26.86
C PRO A 562 19.44 15.17 25.80
N ASP A 563 20.23 14.15 25.42
CA ASP A 563 21.44 14.39 24.60
C ASP A 563 21.68 13.45 23.39
N GLN A 564 20.72 12.62 22.99
CA GLN A 564 20.89 11.80 21.79
C GLN A 564 20.91 12.67 20.51
N PRO A 565 21.84 12.42 19.57
CA PRO A 565 21.83 13.08 18.27
C PRO A 565 20.58 12.67 17.49
N PRO A 566 20.05 13.54 16.60
CA PRO A 566 18.90 13.17 15.79
C PRO A 566 19.21 11.92 14.96
N PRO A 567 18.22 11.03 14.75
CA PRO A 567 18.41 9.82 13.95
C PRO A 567 18.85 10.17 12.53
N LEU A 568 19.80 9.40 12.00
CA LEU A 568 20.16 9.44 10.60
C LEU A 568 19.38 8.36 9.85
N LEU A 569 18.45 8.79 9.00
CA LEU A 569 17.64 7.90 8.18
C LEU A 569 18.21 7.85 6.76
N VAL A 570 18.61 6.65 6.32
CA VAL A 570 18.98 6.35 4.94
C VAL A 570 17.90 5.44 4.38
N ASP A 571 16.96 6.03 3.66
CA ASP A 571 15.85 5.29 3.02
C ASP A 571 16.21 4.95 1.57
N VAL A 572 15.33 4.25 0.84
CA VAL A 572 15.55 3.89 -0.56
C VAL A 572 14.33 4.15 -1.45
N THR A 573 14.52 4.31 -2.76
CA THR A 573 13.41 4.36 -3.71
C THR A 573 12.82 2.96 -3.98
N PRO A 574 11.49 2.77 -3.91
CA PRO A 574 10.87 1.45 -4.10
C PRO A 574 10.83 0.98 -5.56
N PHE A 575 11.02 1.89 -6.52
CA PHE A 575 10.98 1.59 -7.96
C PHE A 575 12.12 2.28 -8.70
N SER A 576 12.52 1.68 -9.81
CA SER A 576 13.48 2.28 -10.74
C SER A 576 12.86 3.50 -11.42
N LEU A 577 13.60 4.61 -11.44
CA LEU A 577 13.30 5.79 -12.24
C LEU A 577 14.00 5.63 -13.59
N GLY A 578 13.24 5.72 -14.68
CA GLY A 578 13.76 5.59 -16.03
C GLY A 578 13.29 6.69 -16.97
N VAL A 579 13.98 6.76 -18.11
CA VAL A 579 13.74 7.72 -19.18
C VAL A 579 13.52 7.00 -20.49
N GLU A 580 12.72 7.59 -21.36
CA GLU A 580 12.53 7.07 -22.72
C GLU A 580 13.80 7.23 -23.55
N THR A 581 14.20 6.14 -24.18
CA THR A 581 15.21 6.13 -25.23
C THR A 581 14.55 5.86 -26.59
N VAL A 582 15.34 5.83 -27.65
CA VAL A 582 14.88 5.51 -29.01
C VAL A 582 14.08 4.18 -29.02
N ASP A 583 13.06 4.10 -29.88
CA ASP A 583 12.15 2.95 -30.06
C ASP A 583 11.26 2.58 -28.85
N GLY A 584 11.07 3.52 -27.91
CA GLY A 584 10.16 3.36 -26.76
C GLY A 584 10.71 2.48 -25.64
N TYR A 585 12.02 2.23 -25.64
CA TYR A 585 12.71 1.57 -24.52
C TYR A 585 12.86 2.51 -23.33
N CYS A 586 12.98 1.93 -22.14
CA CYS A 586 13.18 2.63 -20.88
C CYS A 586 14.58 2.32 -20.37
N GLU A 587 15.43 3.35 -20.25
CA GLU A 587 16.71 3.24 -19.55
C GLU A 587 16.52 3.64 -18.08
N HIS A 588 16.89 2.76 -17.15
CA HIS A 588 16.83 3.04 -15.71
C HIS A 588 18.02 3.90 -15.29
N ILE A 589 17.74 5.12 -14.82
CA ILE A 589 18.74 6.09 -14.36
C ILE A 589 19.04 5.93 -12.88
N ILE A 590 17.99 5.81 -12.06
CA ILE A 590 18.09 5.51 -10.63
C ILE A 590 17.40 4.18 -10.42
N LYS A 591 18.13 3.16 -9.97
CA LYS A 591 17.58 1.81 -9.79
C LYS A 591 16.73 1.72 -8.53
N ARG A 592 15.77 0.81 -8.53
CA ARG A 592 15.04 0.38 -7.33
C ARG A 592 16.03 0.02 -6.21
N ASN A 593 15.66 0.39 -4.99
CA ASN A 593 16.45 0.31 -3.75
C ASN A 593 17.73 1.18 -3.74
N ALA A 594 17.88 2.16 -4.65
CA ALA A 594 18.93 3.15 -4.50
C ALA A 594 18.66 4.05 -3.27
N PRO A 595 19.67 4.38 -2.46
CA PRO A 595 19.52 5.27 -1.30
C PRO A 595 18.94 6.63 -1.67
N VAL A 596 18.11 7.20 -0.81
CA VAL A 596 17.58 8.57 -0.94
C VAL A 596 17.97 9.43 0.26
N PRO A 597 18.33 10.72 0.05
CA PRO A 597 18.34 11.44 -1.23
C PRO A 597 19.48 11.00 -2.17
N THR A 598 19.25 11.05 -3.47
CA THR A 598 20.25 10.74 -4.51
C THR A 598 20.07 11.64 -5.73
N GLU A 599 21.17 11.89 -6.44
CA GLU A 599 21.15 12.53 -7.75
C GLU A 599 21.92 11.72 -8.79
N GLN A 600 21.45 11.74 -10.03
CA GLN A 600 22.10 11.07 -11.16
C GLN A 600 22.00 11.97 -12.39
N SER A 601 23.11 12.16 -13.10
CA SER A 601 23.16 12.92 -14.35
C SER A 601 23.29 12.01 -15.57
N ARG A 602 22.66 12.42 -16.66
CA ARG A 602 22.79 11.83 -18.00
C ARG A 602 22.90 12.92 -19.05
N ILE A 603 23.70 12.65 -20.08
CA ILE A 603 23.86 13.55 -21.20
C ILE A 603 22.92 13.09 -22.31
N PHE A 604 22.06 13.99 -22.75
CA PHE A 604 21.19 13.85 -23.90
C PHE A 604 21.68 14.73 -25.03
N ALA A 605 21.36 14.35 -26.26
CA ALA A 605 21.75 15.06 -27.45
C ALA A 605 20.57 15.19 -28.42
N PRO A 606 20.50 16.26 -29.23
CA PRO A 606 19.48 16.41 -30.26
C PRO A 606 19.53 15.24 -31.24
N ALA A 607 18.37 14.69 -31.55
CA ALA A 607 18.21 13.56 -32.48
C ALA A 607 18.20 13.99 -33.95
N ARG A 608 17.86 15.25 -34.24
CA ARG A 608 17.70 15.78 -35.61
C ARG A 608 18.33 17.17 -35.76
N ASP A 609 18.75 17.49 -36.98
CA ASP A 609 19.22 18.83 -37.34
C ASP A 609 18.11 19.86 -37.18
N GLY A 610 18.46 21.04 -36.68
CA GLY A 610 17.52 22.14 -36.45
C GLY A 610 16.54 21.89 -35.31
N GLN A 611 16.70 20.82 -34.52
CA GLN A 611 15.86 20.55 -33.36
C GLN A 611 16.01 21.69 -32.33
N SER A 612 14.90 22.32 -32.00
CA SER A 612 14.83 23.44 -31.04
C SER A 612 14.33 23.01 -29.66
N GLU A 613 13.91 21.75 -29.49
CA GLU A 613 13.39 21.24 -28.23
C GLU A 613 13.81 19.78 -28.00
N VAL A 614 14.28 19.45 -26.81
CA VAL A 614 14.52 18.07 -26.35
C VAL A 614 13.48 17.71 -25.31
N ALA A 615 12.63 16.74 -25.63
CA ALA A 615 11.62 16.21 -24.73
C ALA A 615 12.09 14.90 -24.09
N ILE A 616 12.05 14.83 -22.76
CA ILE A 616 12.48 13.67 -21.97
C ILE A 616 11.28 13.16 -21.19
N ARG A 617 10.78 11.99 -21.61
CA ARG A 617 9.68 11.30 -20.92
C ARG A 617 10.25 10.45 -19.79
N ILE A 618 9.67 10.60 -18.61
CA ILE A 618 10.19 10.04 -17.37
C ILE A 618 9.13 9.10 -16.80
N ALA A 619 9.54 7.89 -16.46
CA ALA A 619 8.66 6.85 -15.94
C ALA A 619 9.27 6.15 -14.72
N GLN A 620 8.41 5.50 -13.96
CA GLN A 620 8.77 4.70 -12.78
C GLN A 620 8.32 3.26 -12.99
N GLY A 621 9.22 2.29 -12.78
CA GLY A 621 8.92 0.87 -12.93
C GLY A 621 10.08 0.05 -13.47
N GLU A 622 9.90 -1.27 -13.48
CA GLU A 622 10.99 -2.23 -13.76
C GLU A 622 11.00 -2.75 -15.22
N SER A 623 10.02 -2.37 -16.05
CA SER A 623 9.99 -2.80 -17.45
C SER A 623 11.05 -2.08 -18.28
N ARG A 624 11.59 -2.78 -19.28
CA ARG A 624 12.46 -2.21 -20.32
C ARG A 624 11.68 -1.42 -21.37
N ARG A 625 10.35 -1.46 -21.36
CA ARG A 625 9.48 -0.72 -22.29
C ARG A 625 8.81 0.41 -21.51
N LEU A 626 8.94 1.66 -21.99
CA LEU A 626 8.42 2.81 -21.26
C LEU A 626 6.90 2.73 -21.08
N GLU A 627 6.18 2.25 -22.10
CA GLU A 627 4.72 2.10 -22.11
C GLU A 627 4.17 1.13 -21.05
N GLN A 628 5.03 0.24 -20.53
CA GLN A 628 4.69 -0.72 -19.47
C GLN A 628 5.05 -0.20 -18.07
N ASN A 629 5.70 0.96 -17.98
CA ASN A 629 6.03 1.63 -16.74
C ASN A 629 5.02 2.76 -16.46
N ARG A 630 5.02 3.24 -15.23
CA ARG A 630 4.20 4.39 -14.81
C ARG A 630 4.84 5.68 -15.33
N LEU A 631 4.28 6.26 -16.37
CA LEU A 631 4.72 7.59 -16.83
C LEU A 631 4.45 8.63 -15.73
N LEU A 632 5.49 9.35 -15.31
CA LEU A 632 5.43 10.40 -14.31
C LEU A 632 5.23 11.77 -14.96
N GLY A 633 5.88 12.02 -16.10
CA GLY A 633 5.79 13.29 -16.79
C GLY A 633 6.81 13.43 -17.92
N GLU A 634 6.86 14.62 -18.48
CA GLU A 634 7.77 14.99 -19.55
C GLU A 634 8.46 16.31 -19.20
N VAL A 635 9.75 16.39 -19.48
CA VAL A 635 10.54 17.61 -19.39
C VAL A 635 10.93 18.02 -20.80
N ALA A 636 10.39 19.14 -21.26
CA ALA A 636 10.75 19.77 -22.52
C ALA A 636 11.77 20.89 -22.28
N LEU A 637 12.86 20.84 -23.01
CA LEU A 637 13.98 21.79 -22.91
C LEU A 637 14.17 22.48 -24.24
N GLN A 638 14.05 23.81 -24.24
CA GLN A 638 14.36 24.59 -25.41
C GLN A 638 15.88 24.64 -25.62
N ILE A 639 16.32 24.31 -26.82
CA ILE A 639 17.73 24.29 -27.23
C ILE A 639 17.92 25.18 -28.45
N GLU A 640 19.11 25.78 -28.57
CA GLU A 640 19.45 26.54 -29.77
C GLU A 640 19.51 25.58 -30.97
N PRO A 641 18.81 25.89 -32.09
CA PRO A 641 18.84 25.05 -33.28
C PRO A 641 20.26 24.84 -33.78
N GLY A 642 20.67 23.58 -33.92
CA GLY A 642 22.01 23.20 -34.36
C GLY A 642 21.98 21.91 -35.16
N ALA A 643 23.16 21.41 -35.56
CA ALA A 643 23.24 20.07 -36.14
C ALA A 643 22.92 19.01 -35.08
N ALA A 644 22.39 17.86 -35.50
CA ALA A 644 22.13 16.75 -34.60
C ALA A 644 23.42 16.41 -33.83
N ARG A 645 23.28 16.05 -32.56
CA ARG A 645 24.40 15.62 -31.71
C ARG A 645 25.47 16.68 -31.40
N THR A 646 25.24 17.96 -31.68
CA THR A 646 26.23 19.02 -31.38
C THR A 646 26.08 19.66 -30.01
N SER A 647 24.90 19.55 -29.39
CA SER A 647 24.63 20.13 -28.07
C SER A 647 24.51 19.04 -27.03
N ASP A 648 25.36 19.08 -26.00
CA ASP A 648 25.26 18.19 -24.86
C ASP A 648 24.32 18.80 -23.80
N ILE A 649 23.17 18.18 -23.62
CA ILE A 649 22.19 18.55 -22.60
C ILE A 649 22.35 17.61 -21.41
N GLU A 650 22.99 18.10 -20.34
CA GLU A 650 23.10 17.35 -19.09
C GLU A 650 21.80 17.48 -18.32
N VAL A 651 21.17 16.34 -18.02
CA VAL A 651 19.95 16.28 -17.22
C VAL A 651 20.22 15.50 -15.94
N THR A 652 20.03 16.18 -14.82
CA THR A 652 20.18 15.66 -13.47
C THR A 652 18.82 15.35 -12.88
N PHE A 653 18.62 14.09 -12.51
CA PHE A 653 17.47 13.59 -11.78
C PHE A 653 17.80 13.57 -10.31
N VAL A 654 16.97 14.21 -9.49
CA VAL A 654 17.16 14.35 -8.05
C VAL A 654 15.97 13.73 -7.34
N LEU A 655 16.20 12.68 -6.55
CA LEU A 655 15.22 12.19 -5.59
C LEU A 655 15.56 12.75 -4.22
N ASP A 656 14.66 13.53 -3.64
CA ASP A 656 14.87 14.13 -2.32
C ASP A 656 14.58 13.14 -1.18
N ALA A 657 14.68 13.60 0.06
CA ALA A 657 14.48 12.76 1.23
C ALA A 657 13.02 12.24 1.36
N ASP A 658 12.02 12.98 0.88
CA ASP A 658 10.61 12.53 0.83
C ASP A 658 10.38 11.47 -0.27
N GLY A 659 11.40 11.25 -1.13
CA GLY A 659 11.32 10.44 -2.33
C GLY A 659 10.89 11.22 -3.57
N THR A 660 10.73 12.55 -3.47
CA THR A 660 10.19 13.36 -4.55
C THR A 660 11.20 13.69 -5.64
N LEU A 661 10.75 13.55 -6.89
CA LEU A 661 11.54 13.81 -8.08
C LEU A 661 11.62 15.31 -8.46
N GLY A 662 12.83 15.81 -8.59
CA GLY A 662 13.17 17.05 -9.28
C GLY A 662 14.07 16.78 -10.49
N VAL A 663 13.95 17.61 -11.52
CA VAL A 663 14.82 17.53 -12.71
C VAL A 663 15.48 18.87 -12.98
N ARG A 664 16.80 18.82 -13.12
CA ARG A 664 17.61 19.96 -13.55
C ARG A 664 18.17 19.63 -14.91
N ALA A 665 18.11 20.56 -15.83
CA ALA A 665 18.73 20.42 -17.14
C ALA A 665 19.69 21.57 -17.37
N ARG A 666 20.81 21.28 -18.00
CA ARG A 666 21.86 22.22 -18.31
C ARG A 666 22.35 21.97 -19.73
N ASP A 667 22.29 23.01 -20.55
CA ASP A 667 23.04 23.02 -21.81
C ASP A 667 24.52 23.28 -21.50
N ARG A 668 25.39 22.32 -21.80
CA ARG A 668 26.82 22.42 -21.51
C ARG A 668 27.55 23.40 -22.43
N GLY A 669 27.02 23.66 -23.63
CA GLY A 669 27.62 24.58 -24.59
C GLY A 669 27.35 26.04 -24.22
N THR A 670 26.10 26.36 -23.86
CA THR A 670 25.70 27.73 -23.50
C THR A 670 25.79 28.03 -22.01
N GLY A 671 25.86 27.00 -21.16
CA GLY A 671 25.80 27.13 -19.70
C GLY A 671 24.42 27.49 -19.16
N ARG A 672 23.39 27.57 -20.02
CA ARG A 672 22.01 27.84 -19.59
C ARG A 672 21.49 26.64 -18.77
N GLU A 673 20.94 26.94 -17.61
CA GLU A 673 20.31 25.95 -16.73
C GLU A 673 18.81 26.21 -16.64
N GLN A 674 18.03 25.14 -16.74
CA GLN A 674 16.60 25.11 -16.48
C GLN A 674 16.34 24.08 -15.39
N MET A 675 15.92 24.56 -14.22
CA MET A 675 15.43 23.69 -13.16
C MET A 675 13.90 23.67 -13.23
N THR A 676 13.33 22.47 -13.30
CA THR A 676 11.88 22.30 -13.26
C THR A 676 11.49 21.21 -12.28
N ARG A 677 10.41 21.45 -11.54
CA ARG A 677 9.73 20.37 -10.82
C ARG A 677 8.73 19.78 -11.81
N ILE A 678 8.81 18.48 -12.04
CA ILE A 678 7.93 17.82 -13.00
C ILE A 678 6.49 17.98 -12.49
N GLN A 679 5.62 18.49 -13.37
CA GLN A 679 4.19 18.38 -13.15
C GLN A 679 3.82 16.91 -13.35
N LEU A 680 3.56 16.21 -12.25
CA LEU A 680 3.23 14.80 -12.29
C LEU A 680 1.92 14.61 -13.05
N ILE A 681 1.90 13.72 -14.04
CA ILE A 681 0.69 13.35 -14.75
C ILE A 681 -0.27 12.67 -13.77
N GLY A 682 -1.44 13.27 -13.56
CA GLY A 682 -2.39 12.81 -12.54
C GLY A 682 -2.16 13.41 -11.14
N GLY A 683 -1.20 14.33 -10.99
CA GLY A 683 -1.03 15.15 -9.81
C GLY A 683 -2.18 16.15 -9.61
N ILE A 684 -2.24 16.73 -8.40
CA ILE A 684 -3.27 17.72 -8.03
C ILE A 684 -2.71 19.12 -8.29
N ALA A 685 -3.42 19.93 -9.07
CA ALA A 685 -3.02 21.30 -9.37
C ALA A 685 -3.17 22.23 -8.16
N GLU A 686 -2.42 23.33 -8.12
CA GLU A 686 -2.46 24.29 -7.00
C GLU A 686 -3.85 24.92 -6.82
N ASP A 687 -4.51 25.29 -7.92
CA ASP A 687 -5.87 25.83 -7.89
C ASP A 687 -6.89 24.80 -7.36
N ASP A 688 -6.68 23.51 -7.66
CA ASP A 688 -7.48 22.43 -7.10
C ASP A 688 -7.28 22.34 -5.59
N LEU A 689 -6.03 22.38 -5.11
CA LEU A 689 -5.74 22.35 -3.67
C LEU A 689 -6.44 23.49 -2.92
N GLN A 690 -6.42 24.71 -3.48
CA GLN A 690 -7.10 25.87 -2.89
C GLN A 690 -8.62 25.67 -2.86
N ARG A 691 -9.22 25.13 -3.94
CA ARG A 691 -10.65 24.79 -3.97
C ARG A 691 -11.01 23.74 -2.91
N MET A 692 -10.17 22.72 -2.74
CA MET A 692 -10.36 21.66 -1.76
C MET A 692 -10.30 22.20 -0.32
N GLN A 693 -9.32 23.07 -0.03
CA GLN A 693 -9.19 23.75 1.25
C GLN A 693 -10.42 24.59 1.57
N ALA A 694 -10.83 25.47 0.65
CA ALA A 694 -12.00 26.33 0.84
C ALA A 694 -13.28 25.51 1.06
N ARG A 695 -13.44 24.39 0.33
CA ARG A 695 -14.57 23.46 0.53
C ARG A 695 -14.56 22.85 1.93
N LEU A 696 -13.39 22.39 2.39
CA LEU A 696 -13.24 21.77 3.70
C LEU A 696 -13.55 22.76 4.83
N GLU A 697 -13.13 24.01 4.69
CA GLU A 697 -13.45 25.12 5.61
C GLU A 697 -14.96 25.39 5.64
N GLN A 698 -15.61 25.56 4.49
CA GLN A 698 -17.07 25.79 4.40
C GLN A 698 -17.90 24.66 5.02
N MET A 699 -17.47 23.40 4.86
CA MET A 699 -18.14 22.25 5.48
C MET A 699 -17.97 22.21 7.00
N THR A 700 -16.94 22.87 7.53
CA THR A 700 -16.71 22.98 8.98
C THR A 700 -17.63 24.03 9.60
N GLU A 701 -17.89 25.14 8.92
CA GLU A 701 -18.77 26.21 9.42
C GLU A 701 -20.26 25.81 9.46
N ARG A 702 -20.64 24.74 8.74
CA ARG A 702 -22.03 24.24 8.65
C ARG A 702 -22.34 23.06 9.57
N GLY A 703 -21.32 22.38 10.08
CA GLY A 703 -21.44 21.24 11.01
C GLY A 703 -21.32 21.71 12.45
#